data_AF-D3S552-F1
#
_entry.id   AF-D3S552-F1
#
_cell.length_a   1.000
_cell.length_b   1.000
_cell.length_c   1.000
_cell.angle_alpha   90.00
_cell.angle_beta   90.00
_cell.angle_gamma   90.00
#
_symmetry.space_group_name_H-M   'P 1'
#
loop_
_entity.id
_entity.type
_entity.pdbx_description
1 polymer ?
#
loop_
_entity_poly.entity_id
_entity_poly.type
_entity_poly.pdbx_seq_one_letter_code
_entity_poly.pdbx_strand_id
1 'polypeptide(L)'
;MVDKKIKILLISTVVNRSIVRAIENVKDYADVKLIFAHEMNKYNLQELIDWADIVLIDVRGDALALTELDYKDKDVIALVGGSSLFSIAKLGSFRMSRVKGANMSYGGNPESVKKWINRMQKIIETAGKILPFGVFKDARNYIRIVRYWANGGYENYKNMFLFICKIKGVKVKEKIKDPIEYPEIGLYHPDYGYNYKPKIDPNKPTVGIIFYGGMHLESCEPTLKEIIDKLDANIIPVYSDGIVNLKAMRKYFKGRDLDAIISLLWFRLNGGPLGGNSEPTIELLKEMKAKLFCPAMMIMQEIEDWERSERGLNILQTITTVEMPEMDGGVEPIPVCGVEGCDVIPIMDRVDKFVSRVERWINLKRKPNADKKIAIIIYNYPPGEENLGSAAYIDTFASVERILERLKEEGYRVEKTKNIKDLFVEKKLFNPKLYPPEKIECPRMSVDEYLKYFNELPEECKEEVIKYWGEPPGNIMVDDKGILIPGVVLGNIFIGVQPSRPPLGNEDINSAIHDPTKPPHHQYIAFYKWIEHVFKADCIIHLGTHGLAEFMKGKEVGLSSKCFPDILIGTMPHLYVYHVINTSEATIAKRRLYGTLISYNSPPYTTSGLYDEYAKLEELLNEYRDALIKDKPRAEIAKKKALELAEKLNLGDDLDEIEAKIYEYKRAIIPKGLHVVGEKYSLEDLEEFIAIIARYDRGEIKSLNRLIAEKKGLKYEELSPKELKEIDEEAKEIVKKFLKGERFPEYEKTLKYAYDVAKKYADNSLELENLINGLNSLYIEPSVGGDVIRNPEALPTGRNIYAFDPLKIPTEAAVERGKYIAKKTIEEYLKRHNKYPESVGVVLWGFETAKTYGETIAQILEYIGVRVIHKTPWEKELEIIPLEELGRPRIDVVVTICGFFREMFPNVMDLLDKAFRMVAELDEPDDMNFVKKHVKDMANYGDLAKARIFGPTATEYNTRVLELVEDSAWNDEKDLAEAYVSSMCYAYTKGYYSKEARGVFENLLKSVELVSQVRDCHDYEITDLDHYYEFFGGLSKSVEILRGKKPEMLIADTTKEVVKVESIKDSIERGTITRTLNPKWINEMLKHDFHGAQKIAERIENLLGLAATTNAVENWIWDRVAERLVFNGEIFERLRENNIYATKEILERLIEAERRGYWKTDKEVIDKIIRKYLELEGMLEEDI
;
A
#
# COMPACT_ATOMS: atom_id res chain seq x y z
N MET A 1 -15.40 -64.11 -3.37
CA MET A 1 -15.25 -62.95 -4.28
C MET A 1 -15.07 -61.73 -3.39
N VAL A 2 -13.87 -61.14 -3.39
CA VAL A 2 -13.58 -59.93 -2.62
C VAL A 2 -14.41 -58.80 -3.23
N ASP A 3 -15.33 -58.19 -2.48
CA ASP A 3 -16.11 -57.04 -2.96
C ASP A 3 -15.11 -55.95 -3.37
N LYS A 4 -15.10 -55.59 -4.66
CA LYS A 4 -14.16 -54.60 -5.22
C LYS A 4 -14.42 -53.24 -4.57
N LYS A 5 -13.46 -52.74 -3.77
CA LYS A 5 -13.49 -51.37 -3.24
C LYS A 5 -13.23 -50.37 -4.37
N ILE A 6 -13.94 -49.26 -4.36
CA ILE A 6 -13.74 -48.16 -5.32
C ILE A 6 -12.68 -47.20 -4.78
N LYS A 7 -11.76 -46.78 -5.63
CA LYS A 7 -10.73 -45.77 -5.31
C LYS A 7 -11.24 -44.38 -5.61
N ILE A 8 -11.34 -43.54 -4.59
CA ILE A 8 -11.84 -42.16 -4.70
C ILE A 8 -10.70 -41.20 -4.34
N LEU A 9 -10.36 -40.29 -5.24
CA LEU A 9 -9.51 -39.14 -4.90
C LEU A 9 -10.42 -37.94 -4.62
N LEU A 10 -10.28 -37.35 -3.44
CA LEU A 10 -10.95 -36.12 -3.05
C LEU A 10 -9.91 -35.04 -2.81
N ILE A 11 -9.94 -33.98 -3.62
CA ILE A 11 -9.14 -32.77 -3.42
C ILE A 11 -10.09 -31.70 -2.88
N SER A 12 -9.80 -31.14 -1.71
CA SER A 12 -10.75 -30.26 -1.02
C SER A 12 -10.14 -29.03 -0.36
N THR A 13 -10.81 -27.90 -0.52
CA THR A 13 -10.61 -26.66 0.25
C THR A 13 -11.21 -26.74 1.65
N VAL A 14 -12.18 -27.64 1.88
CA VAL A 14 -12.89 -27.79 3.15
C VAL A 14 -12.08 -28.68 4.08
N VAL A 15 -11.47 -28.06 5.11
CA VAL A 15 -10.78 -28.77 6.19
C VAL A 15 -11.78 -29.07 7.31
N ASN A 16 -12.18 -30.33 7.43
CA ASN A 16 -13.23 -30.77 8.35
C ASN A 16 -13.11 -32.26 8.73
N ARG A 17 -13.07 -32.55 10.03
CA ARG A 17 -13.03 -33.91 10.62
C ARG A 17 -14.24 -34.79 10.27
N SER A 18 -15.41 -34.22 9.98
CA SER A 18 -16.56 -34.97 9.48
C SER A 18 -16.30 -35.68 8.15
N ILE A 19 -15.43 -35.13 7.29
CA ILE A 19 -15.02 -35.79 6.03
C ILE A 19 -14.18 -37.02 6.37
N VAL A 20 -13.18 -36.88 7.23
CA VAL A 20 -12.30 -37.98 7.65
C VAL A 20 -13.10 -39.09 8.34
N ARG A 21 -14.02 -38.72 9.24
CA ARG A 21 -14.91 -39.68 9.90
C ARG A 21 -15.82 -40.40 8.90
N ALA A 22 -16.29 -39.70 7.88
CA ALA A 22 -17.08 -40.31 6.81
C ALA A 22 -16.24 -41.29 5.97
N ILE A 23 -14.99 -40.93 5.64
CA ILE A 23 -14.03 -41.79 4.94
C ILE A 23 -13.78 -43.09 5.73
N GLU A 24 -13.49 -42.97 7.02
CA GLU A 24 -13.25 -44.13 7.90
C GLU A 24 -14.48 -45.05 7.98
N ASN A 25 -15.68 -44.46 7.98
CA ASN A 25 -16.92 -45.23 8.03
C ASN A 25 -17.21 -46.02 6.75
N VAL A 26 -16.79 -45.51 5.59
CA VAL A 26 -17.03 -46.15 4.29
C VAL A 26 -15.85 -47.00 3.80
N LYS A 27 -14.82 -47.21 4.64
CA LYS A 27 -13.59 -47.93 4.28
C LYS A 27 -13.80 -49.35 3.76
N ASP A 28 -14.91 -49.99 4.11
CA ASP A 28 -15.27 -51.32 3.63
C ASP A 28 -15.77 -51.31 2.17
N TYR A 29 -16.22 -50.15 1.68
CA TYR A 29 -16.79 -49.95 0.34
C TYR A 29 -15.87 -49.15 -0.60
N ALA A 30 -15.08 -48.22 -0.06
CA ALA A 30 -14.17 -47.37 -0.81
C ALA A 30 -12.82 -47.22 -0.12
N ASP A 31 -11.79 -47.02 -0.95
CA ASP A 31 -10.48 -46.52 -0.54
C ASP A 31 -10.43 -45.04 -0.96
N VAL A 32 -10.43 -44.12 0.00
CA VAL A 32 -10.53 -42.67 -0.27
C VAL A 32 -9.22 -42.00 0.11
N LYS A 33 -8.58 -41.34 -0.85
CA LYS A 33 -7.47 -40.42 -0.58
C LYS A 33 -8.01 -39.00 -0.55
N LEU A 34 -7.89 -38.36 0.62
CA LEU A 34 -8.20 -36.95 0.81
C LEU A 34 -6.91 -36.15 0.74
N ILE A 35 -6.89 -35.11 -0.08
CA ILE A 35 -5.81 -34.12 -0.19
C ILE A 35 -6.43 -32.75 0.03
N PHE A 36 -5.90 -31.97 0.97
CA PHE A 36 -6.37 -30.59 1.11
C PHE A 36 -5.70 -29.68 0.07
N ALA A 37 -6.43 -28.65 -0.35
CA ALA A 37 -5.97 -27.72 -1.39
C ALA A 37 -4.62 -27.05 -1.04
N HIS A 38 -4.39 -26.75 0.24
CA HIS A 38 -3.13 -26.16 0.71
C HIS A 38 -1.95 -27.15 0.69
N GLU A 39 -2.20 -28.45 0.59
CA GLU A 39 -1.17 -29.49 0.56
C GLU A 39 -0.84 -29.98 -0.85
N MET A 40 -1.57 -29.54 -1.88
CA MET A 40 -1.47 -30.11 -3.24
C MET A 40 -0.02 -30.13 -3.77
N ASN A 41 0.77 -29.12 -3.45
CA ASN A 41 2.16 -29.01 -3.89
C ASN A 41 3.09 -30.06 -3.25
N LYS A 42 2.65 -30.73 -2.17
CA LYS A 42 3.38 -31.82 -1.50
C LYS A 42 3.24 -33.17 -2.24
N TYR A 43 2.38 -33.24 -3.28
CA TYR A 43 2.03 -34.50 -3.95
C TYR A 43 2.23 -34.44 -5.48
N ASN A 44 2.53 -35.59 -6.08
CA ASN A 44 2.39 -35.78 -7.52
C ASN A 44 0.92 -36.04 -7.87
N LEU A 45 0.21 -34.98 -8.27
CA LEU A 45 -1.23 -35.04 -8.54
C LEU A 45 -1.59 -36.00 -9.68
N GLN A 46 -0.72 -36.16 -10.68
CA GLN A 46 -0.96 -37.07 -11.81
C GLN A 46 -0.96 -38.53 -11.35
N GLU A 47 -0.05 -38.93 -10.46
CA GLU A 47 -0.02 -40.28 -9.89
C GLU A 47 -1.27 -40.59 -9.05
N LEU A 48 -1.76 -39.60 -8.31
CA LEU A 48 -3.00 -39.73 -7.53
C LEU A 48 -4.22 -39.88 -8.45
N ILE A 49 -4.28 -39.11 -9.53
CA ILE A 49 -5.33 -39.24 -10.55
C ILE A 49 -5.26 -40.61 -11.24
N ASP A 50 -4.07 -41.11 -11.54
CA ASP A 50 -3.89 -42.44 -12.15
C ASP A 50 -4.29 -43.60 -11.23
N TRP A 51 -4.16 -43.42 -9.91
CA TRP A 51 -4.63 -44.38 -8.93
C TRP A 51 -6.17 -44.43 -8.80
N ALA A 52 -6.88 -43.33 -9.03
CA ALA A 52 -8.31 -43.20 -8.73
C ALA A 52 -9.25 -43.82 -9.78
N ASP A 53 -10.41 -44.34 -9.35
CA ASP A 53 -11.54 -44.73 -10.22
C ASP A 53 -12.51 -43.54 -10.47
N ILE A 54 -12.52 -42.57 -9.57
CA ILE A 54 -13.29 -41.33 -9.62
C ILE A 54 -12.56 -40.22 -8.86
N VAL A 55 -12.60 -39.00 -9.40
CA VAL A 55 -11.98 -37.81 -8.81
C VAL A 55 -13.08 -36.82 -8.40
N LEU A 56 -13.01 -36.34 -7.17
CA LEU A 56 -13.85 -35.29 -6.61
C LEU A 56 -12.99 -34.06 -6.36
N ILE A 57 -13.42 -32.89 -6.83
CA ILE A 57 -12.63 -31.65 -6.74
C ILE A 57 -13.49 -30.54 -6.14
N ASP A 58 -13.06 -30.04 -4.98
CA ASP A 58 -13.47 -28.77 -4.38
C ASP A 58 -12.22 -27.90 -4.22
N VAL A 59 -11.93 -27.11 -5.24
CA VAL A 59 -10.87 -26.10 -5.18
C VAL A 59 -11.49 -24.75 -5.49
N ARG A 60 -11.28 -23.79 -4.59
CA ARG A 60 -11.77 -22.43 -4.75
C ARG A 60 -10.67 -21.57 -5.37
N GLY A 61 -11.04 -20.82 -6.40
CA GLY A 61 -10.08 -20.08 -7.21
C GLY A 61 -9.60 -20.93 -8.39
N ASP A 62 -8.41 -20.60 -8.88
CA ASP A 62 -7.83 -21.25 -10.05
C ASP A 62 -7.18 -22.59 -9.67
N ALA A 63 -7.51 -23.61 -10.46
CA ALA A 63 -6.98 -24.96 -10.36
C ALA A 63 -6.35 -25.38 -11.70
N LEU A 64 -5.63 -24.47 -12.37
CA LEU A 64 -4.85 -24.76 -13.58
C LEU A 64 -4.03 -26.04 -13.44
N ALA A 65 -3.34 -26.19 -12.30
CA ALA A 65 -2.59 -27.38 -11.96
C ALA A 65 -3.43 -28.66 -11.96
N LEU A 66 -4.75 -28.57 -11.78
CA LEU A 66 -5.69 -29.68 -11.92
C LEU A 66 -6.25 -29.80 -13.34
N THR A 67 -6.47 -28.72 -14.06
CA THR A 67 -7.07 -28.77 -15.41
C THR A 67 -6.08 -29.21 -16.49
N GLU A 68 -4.78 -29.05 -16.25
CA GLU A 68 -3.71 -29.51 -17.14
C GLU A 68 -3.39 -31.02 -17.01
N LEU A 69 -3.97 -31.70 -16.01
CA LEU A 69 -3.73 -33.12 -15.75
C LEU A 69 -4.52 -34.03 -16.68
N ASP A 70 -3.99 -35.22 -16.97
CA ASP A 70 -4.65 -36.22 -17.81
C ASP A 70 -5.58 -37.11 -16.96
N TYR A 71 -6.89 -36.88 -17.11
CA TYR A 71 -7.94 -37.66 -16.46
C TYR A 71 -8.38 -38.91 -17.23
N LYS A 72 -7.93 -39.10 -18.49
CA LYS A 72 -8.34 -40.21 -19.37
C LYS A 72 -9.88 -40.35 -19.38
N ASP A 73 -10.40 -41.57 -19.21
CA ASP A 73 -11.83 -41.87 -19.15
C ASP A 73 -12.46 -41.82 -17.74
N LYS A 74 -11.72 -41.36 -16.73
CA LYS A 74 -12.19 -41.33 -15.33
C LYS A 74 -13.29 -40.30 -15.10
N ASP A 75 -14.23 -40.61 -14.21
CA ASP A 75 -15.25 -39.63 -13.80
C ASP A 75 -14.62 -38.52 -12.94
N VAL A 76 -14.96 -37.28 -13.22
CA VAL A 76 -14.46 -36.08 -12.54
C VAL A 76 -15.65 -35.24 -12.09
N ILE A 77 -15.87 -35.16 -10.78
CA ILE A 77 -16.95 -34.37 -10.20
C ILE A 77 -16.37 -33.08 -9.62
N ALA A 78 -16.61 -31.97 -10.30
CA ALA A 78 -16.40 -30.64 -9.74
C ALA A 78 -17.52 -30.36 -8.73
N LEU A 79 -17.18 -30.46 -7.44
CA LEU A 79 -18.05 -30.17 -6.31
C LEU A 79 -18.20 -28.66 -6.11
N VAL A 80 -17.08 -27.93 -6.22
CA VAL A 80 -16.97 -26.47 -6.25
C VAL A 80 -15.76 -26.12 -7.14
N GLY A 81 -15.85 -25.08 -7.96
CA GLY A 81 -14.74 -24.67 -8.83
C GLY A 81 -15.09 -23.55 -9.81
N GLY A 82 -14.08 -23.03 -10.51
CA GLY A 82 -14.23 -22.09 -11.62
C GLY A 82 -14.66 -22.75 -12.95
N SER A 83 -14.86 -21.95 -14.01
CA SER A 83 -15.25 -22.44 -15.34
C SER A 83 -14.29 -23.47 -15.93
N SER A 84 -13.00 -23.36 -15.61
CA SER A 84 -11.94 -24.28 -16.03
C SER A 84 -12.16 -25.70 -15.47
N LEU A 85 -12.42 -25.85 -14.17
CA LEU A 85 -12.76 -27.14 -13.54
C LEU A 85 -14.06 -27.74 -14.08
N PHE A 86 -15.07 -26.92 -14.37
CA PHE A 86 -16.30 -27.42 -14.97
C PHE A 86 -16.11 -27.91 -16.41
N SER A 87 -15.11 -27.43 -17.14
CA SER A 87 -14.85 -27.89 -18.51
C SER A 87 -14.49 -29.38 -18.58
N ILE A 88 -13.80 -29.89 -17.55
CA ILE A 88 -13.37 -31.28 -17.41
C ILE A 88 -14.38 -32.17 -16.66
N ALA A 89 -15.39 -31.56 -16.00
CA ALA A 89 -16.35 -32.28 -15.17
C ALA A 89 -17.26 -33.23 -15.97
N LYS A 90 -17.27 -34.51 -15.56
CA LYS A 90 -18.08 -35.58 -16.15
C LYS A 90 -18.43 -36.69 -15.16
N LEU A 91 -19.59 -37.31 -15.36
CA LEU A 91 -20.01 -38.54 -14.67
C LEU A 91 -20.69 -39.46 -15.67
N GLY A 92 -20.10 -40.62 -15.93
CA GLY A 92 -20.56 -41.55 -16.95
C GLY A 92 -20.70 -40.87 -18.31
N SER A 93 -21.93 -40.86 -18.82
CA SER A 93 -22.27 -40.25 -20.11
C SER A 93 -22.57 -38.74 -20.02
N PHE A 94 -22.71 -38.19 -18.82
CA PHE A 94 -22.93 -36.77 -18.58
C PHE A 94 -21.62 -35.99 -18.63
N ARG A 95 -21.58 -34.92 -19.44
CA ARG A 95 -20.47 -33.96 -19.50
C ARG A 95 -21.00 -32.55 -19.28
N MET A 96 -20.37 -31.81 -18.38
CA MET A 96 -20.79 -30.45 -18.04
C MET A 96 -20.59 -29.47 -19.19
N SER A 97 -19.49 -29.62 -19.94
CA SER A 97 -19.17 -28.80 -21.13
C SER A 97 -20.21 -28.85 -22.25
N ARG A 98 -21.10 -29.86 -22.27
CA ARG A 98 -22.16 -30.00 -23.28
C ARG A 98 -23.47 -29.28 -22.91
N VAL A 99 -23.54 -28.67 -21.72
CA VAL A 99 -24.73 -27.96 -21.24
C VAL A 99 -24.71 -26.51 -21.73
N LYS A 100 -25.58 -26.13 -22.68
CA LYS A 100 -25.69 -24.75 -23.18
C LYS A 100 -26.02 -23.78 -22.03
N GLY A 101 -25.19 -22.76 -21.84
CA GLY A 101 -25.31 -21.80 -20.73
C GLY A 101 -24.66 -22.24 -19.42
N ALA A 102 -23.86 -23.32 -19.43
CA ALA A 102 -22.98 -23.67 -18.32
C ALA A 102 -21.77 -22.72 -18.18
N ASN A 103 -21.43 -21.97 -19.25
CA ASN A 103 -20.49 -20.84 -19.23
C ASN A 103 -21.12 -19.60 -18.58
N MET A 104 -21.61 -19.73 -17.35
CA MET A 104 -21.80 -18.57 -16.48
C MET A 104 -20.57 -18.47 -15.59
N SER A 105 -20.05 -17.27 -15.38
CA SER A 105 -19.00 -17.01 -14.40
C SER A 105 -19.51 -17.40 -13.00
N TYR A 106 -19.13 -18.59 -12.53
CA TYR A 106 -19.50 -19.09 -11.21
C TYR A 106 -18.47 -18.63 -10.19
N GLY A 107 -18.87 -17.70 -9.33
CA GLY A 107 -18.19 -17.45 -8.05
C GLY A 107 -18.60 -18.55 -7.08
N GLY A 108 -17.64 -19.27 -6.52
CA GLY A 108 -17.83 -20.46 -5.69
C GLY A 108 -18.64 -20.24 -4.41
N ASN A 109 -19.96 -20.39 -4.47
CA ASN A 109 -20.84 -20.26 -3.32
C ASN A 109 -22.06 -21.21 -3.36
N PRO A 110 -22.53 -21.73 -2.21
CA PRO A 110 -23.74 -22.55 -2.09
C PRO A 110 -25.00 -22.05 -2.81
N GLU A 111 -25.29 -20.75 -2.91
CA GLU A 111 -26.49 -20.24 -3.59
C GLU A 111 -26.35 -20.29 -5.12
N SER A 112 -25.15 -20.06 -5.67
CA SER A 112 -24.89 -20.22 -7.11
C SER A 112 -24.90 -21.70 -7.49
N VAL A 113 -24.36 -22.55 -6.62
CA VAL A 113 -24.46 -24.01 -6.69
C VAL A 113 -25.92 -24.47 -6.55
N LYS A 114 -26.72 -23.90 -5.63
CA LYS A 114 -28.15 -24.23 -5.46
C LYS A 114 -29.01 -23.71 -6.63
N LYS A 115 -28.80 -22.49 -7.12
CA LYS A 115 -29.46 -21.95 -8.33
C LYS A 115 -29.11 -22.79 -9.55
N TRP A 116 -27.85 -23.19 -9.67
CA TRP A 116 -27.39 -24.13 -10.69
C TRP A 116 -28.03 -25.50 -10.54
N ILE A 117 -28.02 -26.10 -9.34
CA ILE A 117 -28.71 -27.36 -9.01
C ILE A 117 -30.18 -27.27 -9.40
N ASN A 118 -30.87 -26.19 -9.01
CA ASN A 118 -32.29 -25.98 -9.27
C ASN A 118 -32.57 -25.75 -10.77
N ARG A 119 -31.71 -25.01 -11.48
CA ARG A 119 -31.80 -24.81 -12.93
C ARG A 119 -31.56 -26.11 -13.67
N MET A 120 -30.55 -26.88 -13.26
CA MET A 120 -30.23 -28.18 -13.83
C MET A 120 -31.33 -29.20 -13.52
N GLN A 121 -31.92 -29.19 -12.33
CA GLN A 121 -33.09 -29.98 -11.99
C GLN A 121 -34.26 -29.64 -12.92
N LYS A 122 -34.57 -28.35 -13.12
CA LYS A 122 -35.60 -27.93 -14.08
C LYS A 122 -35.30 -28.39 -15.51
N ILE A 123 -34.05 -28.32 -15.97
CA ILE A 123 -33.64 -28.79 -17.31
C ILE A 123 -33.81 -30.31 -17.43
N ILE A 124 -33.39 -31.06 -16.42
CA ILE A 124 -33.51 -32.52 -16.34
C ILE A 124 -34.98 -32.95 -16.25
N GLU A 125 -35.80 -32.26 -15.47
CA GLU A 125 -37.24 -32.51 -15.33
C GLU A 125 -38.02 -32.17 -16.60
N THR A 126 -37.63 -31.11 -17.30
CA THR A 126 -38.26 -30.70 -18.57
C THR A 126 -37.87 -31.65 -19.70
N ALA A 127 -36.60 -32.01 -19.82
CA ALA A 127 -36.12 -32.93 -20.84
C ALA A 127 -36.47 -34.41 -20.55
N GLY A 128 -36.64 -34.78 -19.27
CA GLY A 128 -37.07 -36.10 -18.83
C GLY A 128 -38.51 -36.48 -19.20
N LYS A 129 -39.33 -35.53 -19.67
CA LYS A 129 -40.72 -35.76 -20.13
C LYS A 129 -40.82 -36.33 -21.56
N ILE A 130 -39.72 -36.45 -22.31
CA ILE A 130 -39.73 -36.79 -23.75
C ILE A 130 -39.11 -38.18 -24.09
N LEU A 131 -38.74 -39.02 -23.10
CA LEU A 131 -38.13 -40.39 -23.16
C LEU A 131 -36.57 -40.51 -23.25
N PRO A 132 -35.96 -41.61 -22.73
CA PRO A 132 -34.79 -41.61 -21.83
C PRO A 132 -33.58 -42.40 -22.42
N PHE A 133 -32.34 -42.28 -21.94
CA PHE A 133 -31.69 -43.13 -20.93
C PHE A 133 -30.18 -42.76 -20.83
N GLY A 134 -29.52 -43.09 -19.72
CA GLY A 134 -28.08 -42.85 -19.50
C GLY A 134 -27.76 -41.47 -18.95
N VAL A 135 -27.69 -40.45 -19.83
CA VAL A 135 -27.16 -39.11 -19.51
C VAL A 135 -27.95 -38.40 -18.40
N PHE A 136 -29.28 -38.47 -18.39
CA PHE A 136 -30.11 -37.82 -17.36
C PHE A 136 -30.05 -38.52 -15.99
N LYS A 137 -29.77 -39.83 -15.96
CA LYS A 137 -29.53 -40.55 -14.71
C LYS A 137 -28.21 -40.08 -14.12
N ASP A 138 -27.17 -40.02 -14.95
CA ASP A 138 -25.85 -39.54 -14.54
C ASP A 138 -25.88 -38.07 -14.11
N ALA A 139 -26.62 -37.20 -14.81
CA ALA A 139 -26.82 -35.80 -14.42
C ALA A 139 -27.52 -35.65 -13.05
N ARG A 140 -28.57 -36.45 -12.78
CA ARG A 140 -29.23 -36.47 -11.46
C ARG A 140 -28.31 -36.97 -10.35
N ASN A 141 -27.51 -38.01 -10.65
CA ASN A 141 -26.53 -38.53 -9.71
C ASN A 141 -25.45 -37.48 -9.41
N TYR A 142 -24.94 -36.79 -10.42
CA TYR A 142 -23.98 -35.70 -10.28
C TYR A 142 -24.54 -34.61 -9.33
N ILE A 143 -25.75 -34.13 -9.60
CA ILE A 143 -26.41 -33.11 -8.77
C ILE A 143 -26.62 -33.58 -7.34
N ARG A 144 -27.01 -34.84 -7.14
CA ARG A 144 -27.19 -35.39 -5.79
C ARG A 144 -25.86 -35.43 -5.01
N ILE A 145 -24.75 -35.76 -5.67
CA ILE A 145 -23.41 -35.73 -5.07
C ILE A 145 -23.06 -34.30 -4.64
N VAL A 146 -23.24 -33.32 -5.53
CA VAL A 146 -23.02 -31.90 -5.22
C VAL A 146 -23.92 -31.42 -4.06
N ARG A 147 -25.17 -31.88 -3.96
CA ARG A 147 -26.08 -31.53 -2.84
C ARG A 147 -25.60 -32.06 -1.49
N TYR A 148 -25.07 -33.28 -1.42
CA TYR A 148 -24.49 -33.76 -0.17
C TYR A 148 -23.32 -32.88 0.25
N TRP A 149 -22.42 -32.59 -0.69
CA TRP A 149 -21.24 -31.78 -0.43
C TRP A 149 -21.59 -30.37 0.07
N ALA A 150 -22.47 -29.67 -0.66
CA ALA A 150 -22.82 -28.27 -0.36
C ALA A 150 -23.50 -28.06 1.00
N ASN A 151 -24.23 -29.07 1.51
CA ASN A 151 -24.87 -28.98 2.82
C ASN A 151 -23.96 -29.41 3.98
N GLY A 152 -22.84 -30.08 3.70
CA GLY A 152 -21.85 -30.45 4.70
C GLY A 152 -22.33 -31.41 5.79
N GLY A 153 -21.45 -31.72 6.74
CA GLY A 153 -21.74 -32.57 7.89
C GLY A 153 -21.53 -34.06 7.64
N TYR A 154 -21.13 -34.77 8.69
CA TYR A 154 -20.80 -36.20 8.66
C TYR A 154 -21.83 -37.09 7.94
N GLU A 155 -23.13 -36.94 8.24
CA GLU A 155 -24.15 -37.77 7.60
C GLU A 155 -24.24 -37.53 6.08
N ASN A 156 -24.09 -36.29 5.61
CA ASN A 156 -24.10 -35.99 4.18
C ASN A 156 -22.86 -36.55 3.49
N TYR A 157 -21.65 -36.35 4.04
CA TYR A 157 -20.41 -36.89 3.46
C TYR A 157 -20.42 -38.43 3.41
N LYS A 158 -20.85 -39.09 4.48
CA LYS A 158 -21.00 -40.57 4.51
C LYS A 158 -21.94 -41.04 3.40
N ASN A 159 -23.14 -40.47 3.32
CA ASN A 159 -24.13 -40.86 2.32
C ASN A 159 -23.69 -40.51 0.89
N MET A 160 -22.86 -39.47 0.71
CA MET A 160 -22.23 -39.15 -0.57
C MET A 160 -21.30 -40.27 -1.04
N PHE A 161 -20.36 -40.71 -0.19
CA PHE A 161 -19.43 -41.78 -0.55
C PHE A 161 -20.16 -43.11 -0.79
N LEU A 162 -21.10 -43.48 0.08
CA LEU A 162 -21.94 -44.68 -0.13
C LEU A 162 -22.73 -44.59 -1.45
N PHE A 163 -23.22 -43.40 -1.80
CA PHE A 163 -23.89 -43.18 -3.08
C PHE A 163 -22.95 -43.33 -4.27
N ILE A 164 -21.72 -42.81 -4.18
CA ILE A 164 -20.66 -42.99 -5.18
C ILE A 164 -20.32 -44.48 -5.36
N CYS A 165 -20.12 -45.23 -4.27
CA CYS A 165 -19.89 -46.67 -4.30
C CYS A 165 -21.01 -47.40 -5.06
N LYS A 166 -22.28 -47.06 -4.77
CA LYS A 166 -23.45 -47.67 -5.42
C LYS A 166 -23.50 -47.40 -6.92
N ILE A 167 -23.25 -46.16 -7.36
CA ILE A 167 -23.28 -45.83 -8.81
C ILE A 167 -22.14 -46.48 -9.58
N LYS A 168 -21.03 -46.80 -8.91
CA LYS A 168 -19.88 -47.52 -9.47
C LYS A 168 -19.98 -49.05 -9.37
N GLY A 169 -21.11 -49.58 -8.92
CA GLY A 169 -21.41 -51.01 -8.92
C GLY A 169 -20.99 -51.77 -7.66
N VAL A 170 -20.59 -51.09 -6.58
CA VAL A 170 -20.34 -51.73 -5.28
C VAL A 170 -21.66 -52.03 -4.58
N LYS A 171 -21.78 -53.23 -4.01
CA LYS A 171 -22.96 -53.63 -3.24
C LYS A 171 -22.94 -53.01 -1.84
N VAL A 172 -23.48 -51.81 -1.74
CA VAL A 172 -23.67 -51.12 -0.44
C VAL A 172 -24.81 -51.79 0.33
N LYS A 173 -24.54 -52.26 1.56
CA LYS A 173 -25.53 -52.90 2.43
C LYS A 173 -26.33 -51.88 3.25
N GLU A 174 -25.77 -50.70 3.45
CA GLU A 174 -26.37 -49.61 4.21
C GLU A 174 -27.48 -48.88 3.43
N LYS A 175 -28.46 -48.35 4.15
CA LYS A 175 -29.50 -47.50 3.58
C LYS A 175 -28.95 -46.09 3.32
N ILE A 176 -28.76 -45.77 2.06
CA ILE A 176 -28.35 -44.43 1.60
C ILE A 176 -29.54 -43.47 1.77
N LYS A 177 -29.42 -42.50 2.68
CA LYS A 177 -30.42 -41.45 2.93
C LYS A 177 -30.34 -40.35 1.87
N ASP A 178 -31.35 -39.50 1.75
CA ASP A 178 -31.26 -38.31 0.88
C ASP A 178 -30.47 -37.17 1.58
N PRO A 179 -29.93 -36.18 0.82
CA PRO A 179 -29.19 -35.06 1.41
C PRO A 179 -30.01 -34.32 2.47
N ILE A 180 -29.40 -34.07 3.62
CA ILE A 180 -29.96 -33.24 4.70
C ILE A 180 -29.70 -31.77 4.33
N GLU A 181 -30.75 -30.96 4.28
CA GLU A 181 -30.65 -29.55 3.90
C GLU A 181 -30.89 -28.62 5.10
N TYR A 182 -30.07 -27.57 5.18
CA TYR A 182 -30.19 -26.54 6.22
C TYR A 182 -30.69 -25.21 5.61
N PRO A 183 -31.39 -24.35 6.39
CA PRO A 183 -31.78 -23.03 5.92
C PRO A 183 -30.56 -22.22 5.48
N GLU A 184 -30.72 -21.38 4.46
CA GLU A 184 -29.64 -20.58 3.86
C GLU A 184 -29.02 -19.56 4.84
N ILE A 185 -29.86 -18.97 5.69
CA ILE A 185 -29.50 -17.98 6.70
C ILE A 185 -30.25 -18.28 7.99
N GLY A 186 -29.63 -18.06 9.14
CA GLY A 186 -30.26 -18.35 10.42
C GLY A 186 -29.39 -17.95 11.61
N LEU A 187 -29.88 -18.30 12.79
CA LEU A 187 -29.11 -18.20 14.02
C LEU A 187 -28.57 -19.59 14.35
N TYR A 188 -27.31 -19.64 14.79
CA TYR A 188 -26.68 -20.87 15.26
C TYR A 188 -25.76 -20.54 16.43
N HIS A 189 -25.85 -21.30 17.51
CA HIS A 189 -24.97 -21.18 18.67
C HIS A 189 -24.30 -22.53 18.93
N PRO A 190 -22.99 -22.61 19.20
CA PRO A 190 -22.29 -23.88 19.43
C PRO A 190 -22.97 -24.78 20.47
N ASP A 191 -23.41 -24.23 21.61
CA ASP A 191 -24.09 -25.01 22.65
C ASP A 191 -25.59 -25.31 22.40
N TYR A 192 -26.28 -24.51 21.59
CA TYR A 192 -27.75 -24.59 21.41
C TYR A 192 -28.20 -24.99 20.00
N GLY A 193 -27.25 -25.11 19.06
CA GLY A 193 -27.48 -25.37 17.65
C GLY A 193 -28.40 -24.33 16.98
N TYR A 194 -29.14 -24.78 15.97
CA TYR A 194 -30.09 -23.97 15.19
C TYR A 194 -31.34 -23.50 15.96
N ASN A 195 -31.56 -24.00 17.18
CA ASN A 195 -32.71 -23.61 18.00
C ASN A 195 -32.45 -22.36 18.85
N TYR A 196 -31.24 -21.78 18.74
CA TYR A 196 -30.85 -20.62 19.51
C TYR A 196 -31.78 -19.42 19.29
N LYS A 197 -32.16 -18.78 20.39
CA LYS A 197 -32.91 -17.52 20.42
C LYS A 197 -32.16 -16.55 21.32
N PRO A 198 -31.59 -15.45 20.78
CA PRO A 198 -30.81 -14.51 21.58
C PRO A 198 -31.71 -13.87 22.63
N LYS A 199 -31.26 -13.94 23.89
CA LYS A 199 -31.82 -13.17 24.99
C LYS A 199 -30.99 -11.91 25.14
N ILE A 200 -31.64 -10.75 25.07
CA ILE A 200 -30.95 -9.47 25.14
C ILE A 200 -31.08 -8.92 26.56
N ASP A 201 -29.95 -8.80 27.25
CA ASP A 201 -29.80 -8.01 28.47
C ASP A 201 -29.52 -6.55 28.07
N PRO A 202 -30.42 -5.60 28.37
CA PRO A 202 -30.23 -4.20 28.00
C PRO A 202 -29.00 -3.54 28.66
N ASN A 203 -28.43 -4.14 29.72
CA ASN A 203 -27.24 -3.61 30.38
C ASN A 203 -25.94 -4.04 29.70
N LYS A 204 -25.96 -5.09 28.88
CA LYS A 204 -24.79 -5.60 28.16
C LYS A 204 -24.66 -5.01 26.76
N PRO A 205 -23.43 -4.90 26.22
CA PRO A 205 -23.25 -4.55 24.82
C PRO A 205 -23.85 -5.63 23.90
N THR A 206 -24.18 -5.29 22.66
CA THR A 206 -24.72 -6.22 21.66
C THR A 206 -23.77 -6.37 20.48
N VAL A 207 -23.35 -7.61 20.22
CA VAL A 207 -22.40 -7.95 19.15
C VAL A 207 -23.07 -8.86 18.13
N GLY A 208 -23.09 -8.42 16.88
CA GLY A 208 -23.49 -9.25 15.75
C GLY A 208 -22.30 -10.03 15.21
N ILE A 209 -22.39 -11.36 15.14
CA ILE A 209 -21.34 -12.19 14.54
C ILE A 209 -21.89 -12.82 13.27
N ILE A 210 -21.24 -12.61 12.13
CA ILE A 210 -21.56 -13.29 10.87
C ILE A 210 -20.48 -14.30 10.50
N PHE A 211 -20.89 -15.53 10.16
CA PHE A 211 -19.97 -16.64 9.86
C PHE A 211 -20.58 -17.59 8.83
N TYR A 212 -19.79 -18.55 8.33
CA TYR A 212 -20.28 -19.50 7.34
C TYR A 212 -21.19 -20.57 7.93
N GLY A 213 -22.28 -20.88 7.20
CA GLY A 213 -23.06 -22.09 7.37
C GLY A 213 -22.66 -23.21 6.40
N GLY A 214 -23.44 -24.29 6.39
CA GLY A 214 -23.29 -25.40 5.43
C GLY A 214 -21.94 -26.10 5.56
N MET A 215 -21.26 -26.35 4.42
CA MET A 215 -20.00 -27.09 4.38
C MET A 215 -18.83 -26.47 5.16
N HIS A 216 -18.91 -25.18 5.52
CA HIS A 216 -17.86 -24.44 6.26
C HIS A 216 -18.18 -24.23 7.74
N LEU A 217 -19.36 -24.67 8.20
CA LEU A 217 -19.80 -24.43 9.58
C LEU A 217 -18.80 -25.01 10.60
N GLU A 218 -18.40 -26.27 10.41
CA GLU A 218 -17.47 -26.97 11.32
C GLU A 218 -16.07 -26.34 11.33
N SER A 219 -15.67 -25.63 10.26
CA SER A 219 -14.40 -24.91 10.22
C SER A 219 -14.44 -23.57 10.97
N CYS A 220 -15.63 -23.01 11.21
CA CYS A 220 -15.81 -21.75 11.93
C CYS A 220 -16.24 -21.95 13.39
N GLU A 221 -16.93 -23.05 13.68
CA GLU A 221 -17.57 -23.32 14.96
C GLU A 221 -16.62 -23.30 16.18
N PRO A 222 -15.41 -23.91 16.13
CA PRO A 222 -14.49 -23.88 17.27
C PRO A 222 -14.11 -22.45 17.67
N THR A 223 -13.69 -21.64 16.70
CA THR A 223 -13.32 -20.23 16.93
C THR A 223 -14.53 -19.38 17.35
N LEU A 224 -15.68 -19.61 16.72
CA LEU A 224 -16.93 -18.95 17.10
C LEU A 224 -17.25 -19.20 18.58
N LYS A 225 -17.10 -20.45 19.05
CA LYS A 225 -17.35 -20.82 20.44
C LYS A 225 -16.43 -20.05 21.40
N GLU A 226 -15.13 -20.03 21.13
CA GLU A 226 -14.18 -19.31 22.00
C GLU A 226 -14.46 -17.80 22.05
N ILE A 227 -14.83 -17.19 20.92
CA ILE A 227 -15.22 -15.77 20.88
C ILE A 227 -16.51 -15.52 21.68
N ILE A 228 -17.53 -16.38 21.53
CA ILE A 228 -18.79 -16.27 22.28
C ILE A 228 -18.56 -16.39 23.79
N ASP A 229 -17.75 -17.36 24.21
CA ASP A 229 -17.55 -17.66 25.62
C ASP A 229 -16.73 -16.57 26.34
N LYS A 230 -15.82 -15.91 25.61
CA LYS A 230 -14.93 -14.89 26.16
C LYS A 230 -15.52 -13.48 26.12
N LEU A 231 -16.40 -13.16 25.16
CA LEU A 231 -17.03 -11.84 25.07
C LEU A 231 -18.14 -11.67 26.11
N ASP A 232 -18.02 -10.68 26.99
CA ASP A 232 -19.11 -10.30 27.89
C ASP A 232 -20.18 -9.43 27.18
N ALA A 233 -20.93 -10.03 26.27
CA ALA A 233 -21.92 -9.33 25.43
C ALA A 233 -23.17 -10.17 25.09
N ASN A 234 -24.23 -9.49 24.66
CA ASN A 234 -25.34 -10.12 23.97
C ASN A 234 -24.89 -10.54 22.56
N ILE A 235 -24.71 -11.84 22.34
CA ILE A 235 -24.28 -12.34 21.03
C ILE A 235 -25.48 -12.67 20.13
N ILE A 236 -25.41 -12.16 18.90
CA ILE A 236 -26.32 -12.50 17.79
C ILE A 236 -25.51 -13.24 16.72
N PRO A 237 -25.36 -14.57 16.85
CA PRO A 237 -24.56 -15.38 15.94
C PRO A 237 -25.39 -15.78 14.71
N VAL A 238 -25.13 -15.12 13.59
CA VAL A 238 -25.84 -15.28 12.32
C VAL A 238 -24.97 -16.05 11.35
N TYR A 239 -25.43 -17.22 10.94
CA TYR A 239 -24.76 -17.95 9.87
C TYR A 239 -25.36 -17.56 8.51
N SER A 240 -24.50 -17.61 7.50
CA SER A 240 -24.85 -17.45 6.09
C SER A 240 -24.04 -18.42 5.27
N ASP A 241 -24.68 -19.08 4.31
CA ASP A 241 -24.38 -18.81 2.92
C ASP A 241 -22.95 -18.49 2.42
N GLY A 242 -22.55 -17.24 2.68
CA GLY A 242 -21.42 -16.56 2.04
C GLY A 242 -21.79 -15.65 0.85
N ILE A 243 -23.01 -15.72 0.29
CA ILE A 243 -23.48 -14.82 -0.79
C ILE A 243 -24.52 -13.86 -0.22
N VAL A 244 -25.51 -14.41 0.49
CA VAL A 244 -26.64 -13.63 0.98
C VAL A 244 -26.35 -12.97 2.35
N ASN A 245 -25.08 -12.66 2.62
CA ASN A 245 -24.65 -12.11 3.91
C ASN A 245 -25.38 -10.80 4.21
N LEU A 246 -25.49 -9.89 3.24
CA LEU A 246 -26.24 -8.64 3.43
C LEU A 246 -27.72 -8.87 3.76
N LYS A 247 -28.34 -9.91 3.20
CA LYS A 247 -29.73 -10.31 3.52
C LYS A 247 -29.81 -10.89 4.94
N ALA A 248 -28.85 -11.70 5.36
CA ALA A 248 -28.76 -12.23 6.72
C ALA A 248 -28.59 -11.09 7.75
N MET A 249 -27.64 -10.19 7.49
CA MET A 249 -27.39 -8.99 8.28
C MET A 249 -28.65 -8.10 8.36
N ARG A 250 -29.28 -7.77 7.22
CA ARG A 250 -30.53 -7.00 7.22
C ARG A 250 -31.66 -7.66 8.00
N LYS A 251 -31.72 -8.99 8.04
CA LYS A 251 -32.79 -9.71 8.76
C LYS A 251 -32.55 -9.74 10.27
N TYR A 252 -31.31 -9.96 10.70
CA TYR A 252 -31.01 -10.26 12.10
C TYR A 252 -30.32 -9.12 12.86
N PHE A 253 -29.63 -8.21 12.17
CA PHE A 253 -28.93 -7.07 12.77
C PHE A 253 -29.70 -5.76 12.62
N LYS A 254 -30.37 -5.52 11.48
CA LYS A 254 -31.05 -4.24 11.22
C LYS A 254 -32.11 -3.93 12.29
N GLY A 255 -32.14 -2.67 12.73
CA GLY A 255 -33.05 -2.19 13.77
C GLY A 255 -32.62 -2.52 15.19
N ARG A 256 -31.46 -3.15 15.38
CA ARG A 256 -30.83 -3.34 16.70
C ARG A 256 -29.74 -2.29 16.89
N ASP A 257 -29.55 -1.88 18.14
CA ASP A 257 -28.40 -1.06 18.54
C ASP A 257 -27.20 -1.99 18.74
N LEU A 258 -26.32 -2.04 17.74
CA LEU A 258 -25.13 -2.89 17.76
C LEU A 258 -23.91 -2.09 18.22
N ASP A 259 -23.14 -2.65 19.15
CA ASP A 259 -21.86 -2.10 19.56
C ASP A 259 -20.74 -2.50 18.60
N ALA A 260 -20.79 -3.73 18.07
CA ALA A 260 -19.80 -4.23 17.11
C ALA A 260 -20.40 -5.27 16.15
N ILE A 261 -19.77 -5.41 14.99
CA ILE A 261 -20.00 -6.50 14.04
C ILE A 261 -18.70 -7.27 13.86
N ILE A 262 -18.72 -8.59 14.05
CA ILE A 262 -17.59 -9.49 13.80
C ILE A 262 -17.92 -10.35 12.58
N SER A 263 -17.04 -10.37 11.58
CA SER A 263 -17.14 -11.23 10.41
C SER A 263 -16.09 -12.33 10.47
N LEU A 264 -16.52 -13.58 10.66
CA LEU A 264 -15.69 -14.79 10.55
C LEU A 264 -15.81 -15.42 9.14
N LEU A 265 -16.09 -14.59 8.13
CA LEU A 265 -16.12 -15.00 6.73
C LEU A 265 -14.71 -14.94 6.13
N TRP A 266 -14.48 -15.74 5.10
CA TRP A 266 -13.20 -15.93 4.43
C TRP A 266 -13.08 -15.09 3.15
N PHE A 267 -13.84 -13.99 3.07
CA PHE A 267 -13.94 -13.03 1.96
C PHE A 267 -14.65 -11.76 2.46
N ARG A 268 -14.86 -10.79 1.56
CA ARG A 268 -15.79 -9.66 1.74
C ARG A 268 -17.21 -10.10 2.14
N LEU A 269 -17.94 -9.21 2.80
CA LEU A 269 -19.35 -9.37 3.11
C LEU A 269 -20.20 -9.52 1.84
N ASN A 270 -19.82 -8.88 0.72
CA ASN A 270 -20.55 -8.98 -0.54
C ASN A 270 -19.62 -9.15 -1.76
N GLY A 271 -20.09 -9.91 -2.74
CA GLY A 271 -19.37 -10.21 -3.99
C GLY A 271 -18.55 -11.52 -3.97
N GLY A 272 -18.20 -12.02 -2.78
CA GLY A 272 -17.41 -13.26 -2.64
C GLY A 272 -16.09 -13.21 -3.42
N PRO A 273 -15.58 -14.34 -3.94
CA PRO A 273 -14.29 -14.38 -4.62
C PRO A 273 -14.28 -13.63 -5.95
N LEU A 274 -15.42 -13.30 -6.57
CA LEU A 274 -15.41 -12.58 -7.86
C LEU A 274 -15.23 -11.07 -7.72
N GLY A 275 -15.27 -10.56 -6.48
CA GLY A 275 -15.47 -9.13 -6.26
C GLY A 275 -16.87 -8.68 -6.68
N GLY A 276 -17.15 -7.40 -6.54
CA GLY A 276 -18.44 -6.81 -6.89
C GLY A 276 -18.59 -5.38 -6.37
N ASN A 277 -19.73 -4.75 -6.69
CA ASN A 277 -20.03 -3.41 -6.16
C ASN A 277 -20.02 -3.44 -4.62
N SER A 278 -19.14 -2.65 -4.01
CA SER A 278 -19.02 -2.48 -2.55
C SER A 278 -20.11 -1.58 -1.98
N GLU A 279 -20.75 -0.75 -2.80
CA GLU A 279 -21.75 0.24 -2.39
C GLU A 279 -22.88 -0.34 -1.54
N PRO A 280 -23.54 -1.48 -1.89
CA PRO A 280 -24.61 -2.04 -1.06
C PRO A 280 -24.12 -2.51 0.32
N THR A 281 -22.85 -2.90 0.43
CA THR A 281 -22.21 -3.24 1.71
C THR A 281 -21.98 -1.99 2.53
N ILE A 282 -21.36 -0.97 1.92
CA ILE A 282 -21.03 0.30 2.56
C ILE A 282 -22.31 0.99 3.06
N GLU A 283 -23.35 1.06 2.24
CA GLU A 283 -24.65 1.63 2.62
C GLU A 283 -25.27 0.91 3.83
N LEU A 284 -25.21 -0.42 3.85
CA LEU A 284 -25.74 -1.21 4.96
C LEU A 284 -24.95 -0.94 6.25
N LEU A 285 -23.61 -0.89 6.17
CA LEU A 285 -22.76 -0.65 7.34
C LEU A 285 -22.91 0.79 7.86
N LYS A 286 -23.05 1.78 6.98
CA LYS A 286 -23.40 3.17 7.34
C LYS A 286 -24.76 3.26 8.05
N GLU A 287 -25.75 2.48 7.59
CA GLU A 287 -27.05 2.39 8.27
C GLU A 287 -26.92 1.74 9.66
N MET A 288 -26.10 0.70 9.80
CA MET A 288 -25.89 -0.01 11.07
C MET A 288 -25.07 0.76 12.10
N LYS A 289 -24.19 1.66 11.66
CA LYS A 289 -23.32 2.50 12.52
C LYS A 289 -22.47 1.69 13.52
N ALA A 290 -22.14 0.45 13.19
CA ALA A 290 -21.34 -0.43 14.03
C ALA A 290 -20.03 -0.78 13.32
N LYS A 291 -18.93 -0.70 14.07
CA LYS A 291 -17.59 -1.04 13.58
C LYS A 291 -17.52 -2.51 13.13
N LEU A 292 -16.88 -2.74 11.98
CA LEU A 292 -16.70 -4.06 11.38
C LEU A 292 -15.31 -4.62 11.72
N PHE A 293 -15.28 -5.70 12.47
CA PHE A 293 -14.08 -6.46 12.80
C PHE A 293 -13.99 -7.72 11.92
N CYS A 294 -12.84 -7.92 11.29
CA CYS A 294 -12.59 -9.02 10.37
C CYS A 294 -11.29 -9.72 10.76
N PRO A 295 -11.30 -10.60 11.79
CA PRO A 295 -10.12 -11.39 12.11
C PRO A 295 -9.75 -12.33 10.96
N ALA A 296 -8.46 -12.64 10.81
CA ALA A 296 -7.98 -13.49 9.74
C ALA A 296 -8.28 -14.96 10.04
N MET A 297 -9.16 -15.56 9.23
CA MET A 297 -9.55 -16.96 9.32
C MET A 297 -8.62 -17.82 8.43
N MET A 298 -7.54 -18.38 8.99
CA MET A 298 -6.54 -19.15 8.22
C MET A 298 -7.00 -20.57 7.86
N ILE A 299 -8.16 -20.71 7.22
CA ILE A 299 -8.79 -22.02 6.96
C ILE A 299 -8.06 -22.86 5.89
N MET A 300 -7.00 -22.32 5.28
CA MET A 300 -6.15 -22.98 4.28
C MET A 300 -4.66 -22.77 4.55
N GLN A 301 -4.28 -22.58 5.80
CA GLN A 301 -2.88 -22.45 6.18
C GLN A 301 -2.67 -23.17 7.51
N GLU A 302 -1.64 -24.01 7.55
CA GLU A 302 -1.24 -24.70 8.76
C GLU A 302 -0.70 -23.69 9.78
N ILE A 303 -1.02 -23.89 11.05
CA ILE A 303 -0.52 -23.01 12.14
C ILE A 303 1.00 -23.04 12.17
N GLU A 304 1.60 -24.22 12.02
CA GLU A 304 3.06 -24.41 12.00
C GLU A 304 3.74 -23.64 10.84
N ASP A 305 3.11 -23.62 9.66
CA ASP A 305 3.60 -22.84 8.51
C ASP A 305 3.50 -21.33 8.79
N TRP A 306 2.39 -20.87 9.37
CA TRP A 306 2.23 -19.47 9.79
C TRP A 306 3.27 -19.06 10.84
N GLU A 307 3.52 -19.89 11.85
CA GLU A 307 4.50 -19.63 12.91
C GLU A 307 5.92 -19.47 12.36
N ARG A 308 6.33 -20.35 11.44
CA ARG A 308 7.68 -20.34 10.82
C ARG A 308 7.86 -19.24 9.78
N SER A 309 6.77 -18.76 9.18
CA SER A 309 6.84 -17.76 8.10
C SER A 309 7.20 -16.37 8.60
N GLU A 310 8.22 -15.74 8.02
CA GLU A 310 8.51 -14.31 8.23
C GLU A 310 7.43 -13.41 7.62
N ARG A 311 6.77 -13.87 6.56
CA ARG A 311 5.63 -13.18 5.94
C ARG A 311 4.38 -13.24 6.82
N GLY A 312 4.17 -14.35 7.53
CA GLY A 312 2.94 -14.63 8.27
C GLY A 312 1.87 -15.25 7.37
N LEU A 313 0.85 -14.49 6.96
CA LEU A 313 -0.21 -15.03 6.08
C LEU A 313 0.33 -15.35 4.68
N ASN A 314 -0.08 -16.49 4.11
CA ASN A 314 0.22 -16.80 2.72
C ASN A 314 -0.52 -15.86 1.76
N ILE A 315 -0.07 -15.77 0.50
CA ILE A 315 -0.59 -14.83 -0.52
C ILE A 315 -2.12 -14.83 -0.59
N LEU A 316 -2.70 -16.02 -0.64
CA LEU A 316 -4.14 -16.17 -0.79
C LEU A 316 -4.90 -15.73 0.47
N GLN A 317 -4.37 -16.04 1.66
CA GLN A 317 -4.95 -15.57 2.92
C GLN A 317 -4.82 -14.05 3.08
N THR A 318 -3.69 -13.44 2.69
CA THR A 318 -3.53 -11.98 2.68
C THR A 318 -4.62 -11.31 1.83
N ILE A 319 -4.82 -11.78 0.59
CA ILE A 319 -5.82 -11.19 -0.31
C ILE A 319 -7.24 -11.37 0.25
N THR A 320 -7.59 -12.59 0.65
CA THR A 320 -8.99 -12.96 0.96
C THR A 320 -9.46 -12.55 2.35
N THR A 321 -8.55 -12.50 3.34
CA THR A 321 -8.89 -12.20 4.75
C THR A 321 -8.43 -10.82 5.20
N VAL A 322 -7.59 -10.13 4.44
CA VAL A 322 -7.09 -8.79 4.79
C VAL A 322 -7.50 -7.77 3.73
N GLU A 323 -6.90 -7.81 2.53
CA GLU A 323 -7.10 -6.78 1.49
C GLU A 323 -8.56 -6.62 1.08
N MET A 324 -9.25 -7.73 0.83
CA MET A 324 -10.65 -7.70 0.46
C MET A 324 -11.54 -7.13 1.58
N PRO A 325 -11.48 -7.63 2.82
CA PRO A 325 -12.19 -7.02 3.94
C PRO A 325 -11.86 -5.54 4.20
N GLU A 326 -10.64 -5.08 3.94
CA GLU A 326 -10.27 -3.65 4.06
C GLU A 326 -11.15 -2.77 3.16
N MET A 327 -11.55 -3.26 1.97
CA MET A 327 -12.46 -2.56 1.04
C MET A 327 -13.90 -2.44 1.56
N ASP A 328 -14.32 -3.31 2.48
CA ASP A 328 -15.60 -3.23 3.19
C ASP A 328 -15.48 -2.40 4.49
N GLY A 329 -14.31 -1.81 4.77
CA GLY A 329 -14.02 -1.09 6.01
C GLY A 329 -13.70 -2.00 7.20
N GLY A 330 -13.39 -3.27 6.94
CA GLY A 330 -12.95 -4.23 7.95
C GLY A 330 -11.62 -3.84 8.58
N VAL A 331 -11.48 -4.12 9.87
CA VAL A 331 -10.27 -3.87 10.65
C VAL A 331 -9.89 -5.06 11.53
N GLU A 332 -8.69 -5.02 12.10
CA GLU A 332 -8.12 -6.01 13.02
C GLU A 332 -7.97 -7.42 12.42
N PRO A 333 -7.14 -7.59 11.37
CA PRO A 333 -6.89 -8.88 10.72
C PRO A 333 -5.99 -9.81 11.57
N ILE A 334 -6.37 -10.04 12.83
CA ILE A 334 -5.64 -10.91 13.77
C ILE A 334 -5.92 -12.38 13.41
N PRO A 335 -4.89 -13.23 13.23
CA PRO A 335 -5.09 -14.65 12.92
C PRO A 335 -5.66 -15.42 14.11
N VAL A 336 -6.98 -15.66 14.13
CA VAL A 336 -7.67 -16.27 15.29
C VAL A 336 -7.76 -17.79 15.23
N CYS A 337 -7.48 -18.38 14.08
CA CYS A 337 -7.51 -19.83 13.87
C CYS A 337 -6.60 -20.25 12.72
N GLY A 338 -6.25 -21.52 12.66
CA GLY A 338 -5.54 -22.13 11.54
C GLY A 338 -5.76 -23.64 11.46
N VAL A 339 -5.16 -24.26 10.45
CA VAL A 339 -5.27 -25.70 10.22
C VAL A 339 -4.31 -26.45 11.14
N GLU A 340 -4.82 -27.47 11.83
CA GLU A 340 -4.03 -28.49 12.52
C GLU A 340 -4.55 -29.87 12.12
N GLY A 341 -3.76 -30.61 11.35
CA GLY A 341 -4.15 -31.92 10.80
C GLY A 341 -5.37 -31.82 9.88
N CYS A 342 -6.53 -32.27 10.36
CA CYS A 342 -7.79 -32.28 9.59
C CYS A 342 -8.86 -31.35 10.18
N ASP A 343 -8.47 -30.45 11.06
CA ASP A 343 -9.33 -29.51 11.77
C ASP A 343 -8.86 -28.08 11.59
N VAL A 344 -9.79 -27.14 11.68
CA VAL A 344 -9.49 -25.72 11.87
C VAL A 344 -9.72 -25.41 13.34
N ILE A 345 -8.66 -25.03 14.05
CA ILE A 345 -8.69 -24.84 15.50
C ILE A 345 -8.36 -23.39 15.88
N PRO A 346 -8.89 -22.87 17.00
CA PRO A 346 -8.56 -21.54 17.47
C PRO A 346 -7.10 -21.46 17.94
N ILE A 347 -6.46 -20.32 17.69
CA ILE A 347 -5.14 -19.97 18.24
C ILE A 347 -5.41 -19.12 19.49
N MET A 348 -5.34 -19.76 20.67
CA MET A 348 -5.94 -19.20 21.89
C MET A 348 -5.41 -17.82 22.29
N ASP A 349 -4.10 -17.58 22.22
CA ASP A 349 -3.54 -16.27 22.58
C ASP A 349 -3.96 -15.18 21.58
N ARG A 350 -4.18 -15.54 20.31
CA ARG A 350 -4.69 -14.62 19.28
C ARG A 350 -6.17 -14.35 19.44
N VAL A 351 -6.97 -15.34 19.83
CA VAL A 351 -8.38 -15.15 20.20
C VAL A 351 -8.49 -14.21 21.41
N ASP A 352 -7.67 -14.41 22.43
CA ASP A 352 -7.61 -13.55 23.62
C ASP A 352 -7.27 -12.10 23.26
N LYS A 353 -6.27 -11.92 22.39
CA LYS A 353 -5.90 -10.60 21.86
C LYS A 353 -7.06 -9.94 21.12
N PHE A 354 -7.68 -10.65 20.18
CA PHE A 354 -8.78 -10.14 19.38
C PHE A 354 -9.99 -9.75 20.24
N VAL A 355 -10.42 -10.64 21.14
CA VAL A 355 -11.55 -10.38 22.05
C VAL A 355 -11.26 -9.17 22.94
N SER A 356 -10.07 -9.09 23.55
CA SER A 356 -9.68 -7.97 24.41
C SER A 356 -9.74 -6.63 23.67
N ARG A 357 -9.33 -6.61 22.39
CA ARG A 357 -9.39 -5.39 21.58
C ARG A 357 -10.82 -5.00 21.20
N VAL A 358 -11.65 -5.97 20.82
CA VAL A 358 -13.10 -5.74 20.58
C VAL A 358 -13.77 -5.16 21.83
N GLU A 359 -13.48 -5.72 23.02
CA GLU A 359 -14.00 -5.20 24.29
C GLU A 359 -13.52 -3.78 24.58
N ARG A 360 -12.26 -3.46 24.29
CA ARG A 360 -11.74 -2.09 24.45
C ARG A 360 -12.46 -1.08 23.53
N TRP A 361 -12.78 -1.45 22.29
CA TRP A 361 -13.61 -0.63 21.39
C TRP A 361 -15.04 -0.45 21.91
N ILE A 362 -15.66 -1.51 22.40
CA ILE A 362 -17.00 -1.47 23.01
C ILE A 362 -16.99 -0.57 24.25
N ASN A 363 -15.98 -0.69 25.10
CA ASN A 363 -15.81 0.15 26.28
C ASN A 363 -15.59 1.61 25.89
N LEU A 364 -14.79 1.90 24.86
CA LEU A 364 -14.63 3.24 24.32
C LEU A 364 -15.96 3.83 23.84
N LYS A 365 -16.82 3.05 23.17
CA LYS A 365 -18.15 3.50 22.74
C LYS A 365 -19.05 3.90 23.91
N ARG A 366 -19.02 3.11 24.99
CA ARG A 366 -19.94 3.24 26.13
C ARG A 366 -19.48 4.23 27.20
N LYS A 367 -18.17 4.50 27.28
CA LYS A 367 -17.60 5.42 28.27
C LYS A 367 -18.03 6.87 27.96
N PRO A 368 -18.45 7.67 28.95
CA PRO A 368 -18.73 9.09 28.73
C PRO A 368 -17.51 9.85 28.22
N ASN A 369 -17.68 10.78 27.26
CA ASN A 369 -16.57 11.53 26.67
C ASN A 369 -15.71 12.27 27.71
N ALA A 370 -16.33 12.80 28.77
CA ALA A 370 -15.61 13.49 29.84
C ALA A 370 -14.61 12.59 30.60
N ASP A 371 -14.82 11.28 30.59
CA ASP A 371 -14.00 10.27 31.28
C ASP A 371 -13.02 9.55 30.34
N LYS A 372 -13.17 9.72 29.03
CA LYS A 372 -12.29 9.11 28.02
C LYS A 372 -10.89 9.74 28.10
N LYS A 373 -9.87 8.88 28.13
CA LYS A 373 -8.45 9.22 28.07
C LYS A 373 -7.91 8.94 26.68
N ILE A 374 -7.42 9.96 26.01
CA ILE A 374 -6.95 9.87 24.62
C ILE A 374 -5.46 10.18 24.58
N ALA A 375 -4.67 9.31 23.96
CA ALA A 375 -3.27 9.59 23.65
C ALA A 375 -3.15 10.01 22.19
N ILE A 376 -2.56 11.18 21.91
CA ILE A 376 -2.25 11.69 20.58
C ILE A 376 -0.74 11.61 20.41
N ILE A 377 -0.26 10.85 19.44
CA ILE A 377 1.16 10.62 19.20
C ILE A 377 1.57 11.34 17.92
N ILE A 378 2.59 12.18 18.05
CA ILE A 378 3.28 12.85 16.95
C ILE A 378 4.68 12.28 16.79
N TYR A 379 5.30 12.54 15.64
CA TYR A 379 6.61 12.01 15.29
C TYR A 379 7.73 13.02 15.47
N ASN A 380 8.94 12.48 15.62
CA ASN A 380 10.19 13.21 15.56
C ASN A 380 11.22 12.24 14.98
N TYR A 381 11.00 11.91 13.71
CA TYR A 381 11.87 11.06 12.90
C TYR A 381 12.16 11.77 11.56
N PRO A 382 13.44 11.90 11.16
CA PRO A 382 14.65 11.56 11.92
C PRO A 382 14.72 12.24 13.30
N PRO A 383 15.47 11.72 14.28
CA PRO A 383 15.63 12.39 15.57
C PRO A 383 16.28 13.77 15.39
N GLY A 384 16.04 14.68 16.34
CA GLY A 384 16.56 16.05 16.31
C GLY A 384 15.48 17.11 16.49
N GLU A 385 15.86 18.23 17.09
CA GLU A 385 14.96 19.34 17.43
C GLU A 385 14.29 19.94 16.19
N GLU A 386 14.97 19.95 15.05
CA GLU A 386 14.50 20.40 13.74
C GLU A 386 13.31 19.59 13.19
N ASN A 387 13.23 18.31 13.56
CA ASN A 387 12.31 17.31 13.01
C ASN A 387 11.06 17.06 13.85
N LEU A 388 10.84 17.86 14.91
CA LEU A 388 9.66 17.71 15.75
C LEU A 388 8.37 17.90 14.94
N GLY A 389 7.46 16.94 15.07
CA GLY A 389 6.18 16.95 14.36
C GLY A 389 6.27 16.66 12.87
N SER A 390 7.43 16.25 12.33
CA SER A 390 7.57 16.03 10.89
C SER A 390 6.62 14.94 10.38
N ALA A 391 5.92 15.27 9.31
CA ALA A 391 5.00 14.39 8.59
C ALA A 391 4.75 14.94 7.17
N ALA A 392 4.17 14.11 6.30
CA ALA A 392 3.88 14.47 4.91
C ALA A 392 2.88 15.63 4.79
N TYR A 393 3.35 16.80 4.35
CA TYR A 393 2.55 17.98 3.99
C TYR A 393 1.44 18.39 4.98
N ILE A 394 1.68 18.23 6.29
CA ILE A 394 0.74 18.60 7.35
C ILE A 394 1.41 19.57 8.32
N ASP A 395 0.66 20.58 8.77
CA ASP A 395 1.03 21.36 9.95
C ASP A 395 0.54 20.61 11.19
N THR A 396 1.45 19.83 11.77
CA THR A 396 1.12 18.92 12.87
C THR A 396 0.62 19.67 14.10
N PHE A 397 1.21 20.82 14.44
CA PHE A 397 0.82 21.56 15.63
C PHE A 397 -0.57 22.18 15.47
N ALA A 398 -0.83 22.86 14.34
CA ALA A 398 -2.15 23.41 14.05
C ALA A 398 -3.22 22.31 13.97
N SER A 399 -2.87 21.14 13.42
CA SER A 399 -3.78 19.99 13.34
C SER A 399 -4.09 19.39 14.71
N VAL A 400 -3.10 19.24 15.60
CA VAL A 400 -3.34 18.82 16.99
C VAL A 400 -4.24 19.83 17.70
N GLU A 401 -4.01 21.13 17.53
CA GLU A 401 -4.85 22.17 18.15
C GLU A 401 -6.31 22.08 17.73
N ARG A 402 -6.59 21.89 16.45
CA ARG A 402 -7.96 21.69 15.96
C ARG A 402 -8.60 20.40 16.47
N ILE A 403 -7.81 19.33 16.59
CA ILE A 403 -8.28 18.08 17.21
C ILE A 403 -8.65 18.33 18.68
N LEU A 404 -7.82 19.05 19.44
CA LEU A 404 -8.08 19.38 20.84
C LEU A 404 -9.33 20.27 20.99
N GLU A 405 -9.49 21.28 20.13
CA GLU A 405 -10.68 22.11 20.06
C GLU A 405 -11.93 21.25 19.81
N ARG A 406 -11.88 20.38 18.80
CA ARG A 406 -12.99 19.50 18.47
C ARG A 406 -13.31 18.53 19.61
N LEU A 407 -12.30 17.93 20.24
CA LEU A 407 -12.51 17.06 21.41
C LEU A 407 -13.19 17.81 22.55
N LYS A 408 -12.79 19.06 22.81
CA LYS A 408 -13.44 19.89 23.84
C LYS A 408 -14.90 20.20 23.49
N GLU A 409 -15.21 20.50 22.24
CA GLU A 409 -16.59 20.71 21.75
C GLU A 409 -17.46 19.46 21.95
N GLU A 410 -16.90 18.27 21.76
CA GLU A 410 -17.55 16.97 21.95
C GLU A 410 -17.61 16.54 23.44
N GLY A 411 -17.15 17.39 24.37
CA GLY A 411 -17.26 17.18 25.82
C GLY A 411 -16.13 16.36 26.46
N TYR A 412 -15.01 16.17 25.77
CA TYR A 412 -13.81 15.58 26.37
C TYR A 412 -13.14 16.56 27.34
N ARG A 413 -12.49 16.04 28.38
CA ARG A 413 -11.74 16.86 29.35
C ARG A 413 -10.38 17.24 28.77
N VAL A 414 -10.31 18.43 28.17
CA VAL A 414 -9.10 19.05 27.62
C VAL A 414 -8.71 20.27 28.46
N GLU A 415 -7.50 20.28 29.02
CA GLU A 415 -6.97 21.45 29.74
C GLU A 415 -6.46 22.52 28.77
N LYS A 416 -6.63 23.79 29.14
CA LYS A 416 -6.16 24.92 28.34
C LYS A 416 -4.64 25.08 28.52
N THR A 417 -3.94 25.30 27.41
CA THR A 417 -2.49 25.52 27.37
C THR A 417 -2.15 26.69 26.43
N LYS A 418 -0.85 27.08 26.38
CA LYS A 418 -0.27 27.82 25.24
C LYS A 418 -0.43 27.01 23.94
N ASN A 419 -0.10 27.58 22.79
CA ASN A 419 -0.04 26.80 21.55
C ASN A 419 0.93 25.60 21.71
N ILE A 420 0.67 24.53 20.97
CA ILE A 420 1.35 23.24 21.17
C ILE A 420 2.84 23.34 20.86
N LYS A 421 3.21 24.07 19.80
CA LYS A 421 4.62 24.31 19.44
C LYS A 421 5.40 24.93 20.59
N ASP A 422 4.94 26.06 21.13
CA ASP A 422 5.62 26.77 22.22
C ASP A 422 5.77 25.88 23.45
N LEU A 423 4.72 25.11 23.78
CA LEU A 423 4.75 24.18 24.91
C LEU A 423 5.82 23.09 24.74
N PHE A 424 5.91 22.50 23.54
CA PHE A 424 6.87 21.43 23.28
C PHE A 424 8.30 21.94 23.25
N VAL A 425 8.55 23.09 22.61
CA VAL A 425 9.87 23.73 22.56
C VAL A 425 10.33 24.21 23.95
N GLU A 426 9.44 24.82 24.74
CA GLU A 426 9.76 25.27 26.11
C GLU A 426 10.15 24.09 27.02
N LYS A 427 9.42 22.96 26.90
CA LYS A 427 9.65 21.75 27.70
C LYS A 427 10.70 20.79 27.14
N LYS A 428 11.32 21.17 26.01
CA LYS A 428 12.33 20.37 25.30
C LYS A 428 11.84 18.96 24.94
N LEU A 429 10.57 18.86 24.52
CA LEU A 429 9.92 17.58 24.20
C LEU A 429 10.30 17.10 22.81
N PHE A 430 11.48 16.51 22.70
CA PHE A 430 12.07 16.01 21.46
C PHE A 430 12.53 14.56 21.62
N ASN A 431 12.94 13.97 20.50
CA ASN A 431 14.01 12.96 20.48
C ASN A 431 15.33 13.73 20.29
N PRO A 432 15.98 14.21 21.38
CA PRO A 432 16.94 15.31 21.29
C PRO A 432 18.30 14.89 20.72
N LYS A 433 18.95 15.80 19.99
CA LYS A 433 20.38 15.74 19.67
C LYS A 433 21.20 16.64 20.62
N LEU A 434 20.61 17.75 21.06
CA LEU A 434 21.31 18.80 21.81
C LEU A 434 21.11 18.70 23.33
N TYR A 435 19.89 18.39 23.77
CA TYR A 435 19.53 18.46 25.19
C TYR A 435 19.73 17.11 25.91
N PRO A 436 20.38 17.11 27.09
CA PRO A 436 20.48 15.91 27.90
C PRO A 436 19.13 15.56 28.56
N PRO A 437 18.87 14.27 28.89
CA PRO A 437 17.58 13.83 29.43
C PRO A 437 17.08 14.62 30.64
N GLU A 438 17.96 15.10 31.52
CA GLU A 438 17.60 15.82 32.75
C GLU A 438 16.93 17.17 32.49
N LYS A 439 17.13 17.76 31.30
CA LYS A 439 16.53 19.04 30.89
C LYS A 439 15.12 18.88 30.32
N ILE A 440 14.68 17.65 30.04
CA ILE A 440 13.41 17.37 29.39
C ILE A 440 12.29 17.26 30.43
N GLU A 441 11.29 18.14 30.32
CA GLU A 441 10.17 18.20 31.26
C GLU A 441 8.97 17.35 30.81
N CYS A 442 9.00 16.06 31.10
CA CYS A 442 7.98 15.09 30.69
C CYS A 442 7.61 14.08 31.81
N PRO A 443 6.55 13.27 31.65
CA PRO A 443 6.31 12.12 32.52
C PRO A 443 7.49 11.12 32.53
N ARG A 444 7.67 10.42 33.66
CA ARG A 444 8.60 9.28 33.79
C ARG A 444 7.82 8.01 34.08
N MET A 445 8.32 6.89 33.59
CA MET A 445 7.97 5.54 34.05
C MET A 445 9.05 5.07 35.01
N SER A 446 8.67 4.67 36.23
CA SER A 446 9.65 4.13 37.17
C SER A 446 10.21 2.79 36.67
N VAL A 447 11.46 2.48 37.03
CA VAL A 447 12.11 1.22 36.65
C VAL A 447 11.31 0.01 37.17
N ASP A 448 10.77 0.09 38.39
CA ASP A 448 9.93 -0.97 38.97
C ASP A 448 8.62 -1.19 38.21
N GLU A 449 8.01 -0.12 37.70
CA GLU A 449 6.84 -0.25 36.81
C GLU A 449 7.24 -0.88 35.49
N TYR A 450 8.33 -0.41 34.88
CA TYR A 450 8.81 -0.93 33.59
C TYR A 450 9.14 -2.43 33.67
N LEU A 451 9.85 -2.85 34.73
CA LEU A 451 10.21 -4.25 34.96
C LEU A 451 8.99 -5.16 35.04
N LYS A 452 7.84 -4.71 35.58
CA LYS A 452 6.62 -5.53 35.60
C LYS A 452 6.19 -5.92 34.19
N TYR A 453 6.08 -4.94 33.30
CA TYR A 453 5.61 -5.17 31.93
C TYR A 453 6.69 -5.77 31.03
N PHE A 454 7.96 -5.44 31.25
CA PHE A 454 9.07 -6.04 30.52
C PHE A 454 9.12 -7.56 30.77
N ASN A 455 8.83 -8.00 32.00
CA ASN A 455 8.79 -9.42 32.34
C ASN A 455 7.59 -10.19 31.76
N GLU A 456 6.55 -9.49 31.28
CA GLU A 456 5.39 -10.08 30.58
C GLU A 456 5.68 -10.37 29.09
N LEU A 457 6.75 -9.82 28.53
CA LEU A 457 7.14 -10.05 27.14
C LEU A 457 7.51 -11.54 26.91
N PRO A 458 7.27 -12.07 25.69
CA PRO A 458 7.75 -13.40 25.32
C PRO A 458 9.26 -13.53 25.57
N GLU A 459 9.71 -14.69 26.03
CA GLU A 459 11.11 -14.91 26.44
C GLU A 459 12.11 -14.54 25.34
N GLU A 460 11.87 -15.03 24.11
CA GLU A 460 12.68 -14.71 22.93
C GLU A 460 12.78 -13.19 22.68
N CYS A 461 11.68 -12.44 22.88
CA CYS A 461 11.69 -10.98 22.72
C CYS A 461 12.49 -10.29 23.83
N LYS A 462 12.42 -10.78 25.07
CA LYS A 462 13.21 -10.23 26.20
C LYS A 462 14.70 -10.45 25.99
N GLU A 463 15.08 -11.68 25.68
CA GLU A 463 16.47 -12.06 25.41
C GLU A 463 17.03 -11.21 24.26
N GLU A 464 16.23 -10.97 23.22
CA GLU A 464 16.64 -10.12 22.11
C GLU A 464 16.82 -8.66 22.53
N VAL A 465 15.87 -8.07 23.27
CA VAL A 465 16.01 -6.68 23.75
C VAL A 465 17.24 -6.55 24.63
N ILE A 466 17.48 -7.50 25.55
CA ILE A 466 18.65 -7.48 26.44
C ILE A 466 19.94 -7.60 25.64
N LYS A 467 19.98 -8.47 24.63
CA LYS A 467 21.14 -8.67 23.76
C LYS A 467 21.56 -7.37 23.07
N TYR A 468 20.62 -6.56 22.58
CA TYR A 468 20.93 -5.34 21.83
C TYR A 468 21.02 -4.08 22.69
N TRP A 469 20.27 -4.00 23.79
CA TRP A 469 20.08 -2.76 24.55
C TRP A 469 20.47 -2.85 26.02
N GLY A 470 20.98 -4.01 26.46
CA GLY A 470 21.41 -4.26 27.84
C GLY A 470 20.26 -4.61 28.78
N GLU A 471 20.55 -4.69 30.07
CA GLU A 471 19.50 -4.93 31.07
C GLU A 471 18.58 -3.70 31.23
N PRO A 472 17.27 -3.89 31.49
CA PRO A 472 16.38 -2.80 31.90
C PRO A 472 16.99 -1.92 33.01
N PRO A 473 16.86 -0.59 32.95
CA PRO A 473 16.06 0.20 32.00
C PRO A 473 16.80 0.62 30.71
N GLY A 474 18.02 0.09 30.46
CA GLY A 474 18.90 0.60 29.42
C GLY A 474 19.50 1.97 29.74
N ASN A 475 20.01 2.66 28.71
CA ASN A 475 20.68 3.96 28.82
C ASN A 475 20.06 5.07 27.95
N ILE A 476 19.09 4.75 27.09
CA ILE A 476 18.44 5.73 26.20
C ILE A 476 17.30 6.41 26.96
N MET A 477 17.38 7.74 27.10
CA MET A 477 16.33 8.56 27.71
C MET A 477 15.94 8.09 29.11
N VAL A 478 16.96 7.89 29.96
CA VAL A 478 16.82 7.50 31.36
C VAL A 478 17.49 8.57 32.24
N ASP A 479 16.82 8.96 33.31
CA ASP A 479 17.36 9.83 34.38
C ASP A 479 17.27 9.15 35.76
N ASP A 480 17.59 9.89 36.82
CA ASP A 480 17.54 9.42 38.22
C ASP A 480 16.12 9.05 38.70
N LYS A 481 15.08 9.48 37.99
CA LYS A 481 13.66 9.25 38.33
C LYS A 481 13.04 8.12 37.50
N GLY A 482 13.65 7.72 36.39
CA GLY A 482 13.23 6.58 35.59
C GLY A 482 13.38 6.81 34.09
N ILE A 483 12.54 6.13 33.31
CA ILE A 483 12.56 6.21 31.85
C ILE A 483 11.65 7.36 31.41
N LEU A 484 12.16 8.26 30.58
CA LEU A 484 11.44 9.44 30.11
C LEU A 484 10.40 9.08 29.05
N ILE A 485 9.24 9.72 29.14
CA ILE A 485 8.11 9.59 28.22
C ILE A 485 7.81 10.99 27.66
N PRO A 486 8.55 11.47 26.63
CA PRO A 486 8.38 12.82 26.09
C PRO A 486 6.93 13.10 25.67
N GLY A 487 6.33 14.11 26.31
CA GLY A 487 4.95 14.48 26.08
C GLY A 487 4.34 15.28 27.24
N VAL A 488 3.10 15.71 27.05
CA VAL A 488 2.32 16.48 28.04
C VAL A 488 0.98 15.82 28.30
N VAL A 489 0.49 15.95 29.53
CA VAL A 489 -0.88 15.57 29.90
C VAL A 489 -1.70 16.84 30.11
N LEU A 490 -2.77 17.00 29.34
CA LEU A 490 -3.71 18.12 29.35
C LEU A 490 -5.10 17.59 29.73
N GLY A 491 -5.35 17.43 31.04
CA GLY A 491 -6.56 16.81 31.55
C GLY A 491 -6.57 15.30 31.29
N ASN A 492 -7.48 14.83 30.42
CA ASN A 492 -7.54 13.44 29.99
C ASN A 492 -6.88 13.19 28.63
N ILE A 493 -6.15 14.17 28.08
CA ILE A 493 -5.43 14.02 26.82
C ILE A 493 -3.93 13.93 27.09
N PHE A 494 -3.26 12.93 26.54
CA PHE A 494 -1.79 12.88 26.48
C PHE A 494 -1.36 13.22 25.07
N ILE A 495 -0.38 14.09 24.89
CA ILE A 495 0.24 14.38 23.59
C ILE A 495 1.71 13.99 23.71
N GLY A 496 2.12 12.94 23.02
CA GLY A 496 3.44 12.34 23.16
C GLY A 496 4.24 12.35 21.86
N VAL A 497 5.57 12.38 22.00
CA VAL A 497 6.50 12.20 20.88
C VAL A 497 6.91 10.73 20.85
N GLN A 498 6.66 10.04 19.73
CA GLN A 498 7.09 8.66 19.58
C GLN A 498 8.63 8.59 19.69
N PRO A 499 9.19 7.67 20.48
CA PRO A 499 10.63 7.46 20.53
C PRO A 499 11.19 7.13 19.14
N SER A 500 12.42 7.58 18.86
CA SER A 500 13.14 7.28 17.61
C SER A 500 14.14 6.15 17.81
N ARG A 501 14.69 5.62 16.71
CA ARG A 501 15.94 4.85 16.79
C ARG A 501 17.09 5.79 17.16
N PRO A 502 18.11 5.31 17.91
CA PRO A 502 19.32 6.10 18.14
C PRO A 502 20.08 6.30 16.81
N PRO A 503 20.71 7.48 16.59
CA PRO A 503 21.52 7.75 15.41
C PRO A 503 22.67 6.74 15.25
N LEU A 504 23.18 6.59 14.03
CA LEU A 504 24.37 5.78 13.78
C LEU A 504 25.60 6.49 14.39
N GLY A 505 26.24 5.88 15.40
CA GLY A 505 27.46 6.40 16.00
C GLY A 505 28.71 6.17 15.14
N ASN A 506 29.83 6.79 15.51
CA ASN A 506 31.17 6.59 14.91
C ASN A 506 31.76 5.17 15.11
N GLU A 507 30.97 4.18 15.54
CA GLU A 507 31.41 2.79 15.52
C GLU A 507 31.63 2.35 14.07
N ASP A 508 32.58 1.44 13.87
CA ASP A 508 33.08 0.97 12.58
C ASP A 508 31.91 0.89 11.58
N ILE A 509 31.93 1.72 10.52
CA ILE A 509 30.85 1.84 9.52
C ILE A 509 30.42 0.44 9.05
N ASN A 510 31.36 -0.52 8.99
CA ASN A 510 31.10 -1.93 8.74
C ASN A 510 30.18 -2.60 9.79
N SER A 511 30.36 -2.38 11.09
CA SER A 511 29.47 -2.90 12.15
C SER A 511 28.08 -2.23 12.14
N ALA A 512 28.02 -0.93 11.84
CA ALA A 512 26.78 -0.20 11.61
C ALA A 512 26.03 -0.73 10.37
N ILE A 513 26.76 -1.13 9.33
CA ILE A 513 26.29 -1.77 8.08
C ILE A 513 25.66 -3.17 8.29
N HIS A 514 25.68 -3.76 9.50
CA HIS A 514 25.36 -5.18 9.66
C HIS A 514 24.11 -5.61 10.44
N ASP A 515 23.32 -4.76 11.12
CA ASP A 515 22.12 -5.29 11.82
C ASP A 515 20.83 -4.43 11.76
N PRO A 516 19.97 -4.70 10.77
CA PRO A 516 18.70 -4.01 10.53
C PRO A 516 17.51 -4.71 11.21
N THR A 517 17.78 -5.69 12.08
CA THR A 517 16.76 -6.49 12.79
C THR A 517 16.60 -6.11 14.26
N LYS A 518 17.15 -4.97 14.71
CA LYS A 518 17.16 -4.62 16.13
C LYS A 518 15.73 -4.51 16.70
N PRO A 519 15.47 -5.11 17.89
CA PRO A 519 14.22 -4.94 18.60
C PRO A 519 14.07 -3.48 19.08
N PRO A 520 12.86 -3.03 19.46
CA PRO A 520 12.69 -1.74 20.13
C PRO A 520 13.54 -1.67 21.41
N HIS A 521 14.18 -0.53 21.65
CA HIS A 521 14.91 -0.26 22.89
C HIS A 521 13.97 -0.08 24.08
N HIS A 522 14.51 -0.10 25.30
CA HIS A 522 13.72 -0.09 26.54
C HIS A 522 12.75 1.10 26.63
N GLN A 523 13.19 2.32 26.31
CA GLN A 523 12.31 3.49 26.30
C GLN A 523 11.14 3.37 25.31
N TYR A 524 11.35 2.76 24.14
CA TYR A 524 10.28 2.54 23.16
C TYR A 524 9.18 1.63 23.74
N ILE A 525 9.58 0.53 24.40
CA ILE A 525 8.64 -0.38 25.07
C ILE A 525 7.96 0.33 26.24
N ALA A 526 8.73 1.06 27.06
CA ALA A 526 8.23 1.81 28.20
C ALA A 526 7.20 2.87 27.78
N PHE A 527 7.41 3.57 26.67
CA PHE A 527 6.50 4.58 26.12
C PHE A 527 5.09 3.99 25.90
N TYR A 528 5.00 2.91 25.13
CA TYR A 528 3.70 2.28 24.85
C TYR A 528 3.08 1.62 26.08
N LYS A 529 3.88 1.00 26.96
CA LYS A 529 3.38 0.41 28.21
C LYS A 529 2.93 1.45 29.23
N TRP A 530 3.57 2.61 29.26
CA TRP A 530 3.12 3.74 30.06
C TRP A 530 1.77 4.26 29.56
N ILE A 531 1.58 4.40 28.23
CA ILE A 531 0.29 4.81 27.66
C ILE A 531 -0.81 3.80 28.02
N GLU A 532 -0.53 2.50 27.84
CA GLU A 532 -1.50 1.43 28.05
C GLU A 532 -1.89 1.26 29.53
N HIS A 533 -0.91 1.26 30.44
CA HIS A 533 -1.11 0.81 31.82
C HIS A 533 -1.01 1.91 32.88
N VAL A 534 -0.24 2.99 32.64
CA VAL A 534 -0.04 4.09 33.59
C VAL A 534 -1.02 5.23 33.28
N PHE A 535 -0.95 5.79 32.07
CA PHE A 535 -1.93 6.77 31.60
C PHE A 535 -3.31 6.14 31.45
N LYS A 536 -3.35 4.87 31.01
CA LYS A 536 -4.57 4.08 30.77
C LYS A 536 -5.42 4.68 29.67
N ALA A 537 -4.81 4.88 28.49
CA ALA A 537 -5.53 5.34 27.31
C ALA A 537 -6.72 4.40 26.99
N ASP A 538 -7.86 5.01 26.68
CA ASP A 538 -9.00 4.32 26.08
C ASP A 538 -8.88 4.24 24.56
N CYS A 539 -8.12 5.16 23.95
CA CYS A 539 -7.77 5.15 22.53
C CYS A 539 -6.42 5.85 22.31
N ILE A 540 -5.64 5.35 21.37
CA ILE A 540 -4.45 6.00 20.84
C ILE A 540 -4.76 6.55 19.44
N ILE A 541 -4.33 7.77 19.17
CA ILE A 541 -4.39 8.47 17.90
C ILE A 541 -2.96 8.73 17.47
N HIS A 542 -2.52 8.13 16.37
CA HIS A 542 -1.30 8.57 15.70
C HIS A 542 -1.64 9.62 14.64
N LEU A 543 -0.80 10.64 14.49
CA LEU A 543 -1.02 11.76 13.56
C LEU A 543 0.19 11.96 12.66
N GLY A 544 0.01 11.81 11.35
CA GLY A 544 1.05 12.03 10.35
C GLY A 544 1.68 10.73 9.82
N THR A 545 2.71 10.88 8.97
CA THR A 545 3.47 9.76 8.38
C THR A 545 4.74 9.47 9.19
N HIS A 546 5.52 8.44 8.82
CA HIS A 546 6.80 8.09 9.46
C HIS A 546 6.71 7.51 10.87
N GLY A 547 5.59 6.87 11.24
CA GLY A 547 5.54 6.05 12.44
C GLY A 547 6.52 4.89 12.36
N LEU A 548 7.35 4.69 13.38
CA LEU A 548 8.32 3.60 13.41
C LEU A 548 7.77 2.32 14.04
N ALA A 549 6.68 2.41 14.81
CA ALA A 549 6.15 1.30 15.59
C ALA A 549 5.62 0.17 14.70
N GLU A 550 5.00 0.52 13.58
CA GLU A 550 4.53 -0.44 12.57
C GLU A 550 5.68 -1.18 11.88
N PHE A 551 6.86 -0.55 11.75
CA PHE A 551 8.04 -1.11 11.08
C PHE A 551 8.97 -1.89 12.02
N MET A 552 8.62 -2.02 13.31
CA MET A 552 9.39 -2.84 14.24
C MET A 552 9.33 -4.33 13.87
N LYS A 553 10.40 -5.06 14.22
CA LYS A 553 10.58 -6.48 13.88
C LYS A 553 9.33 -7.33 14.19
N GLY A 554 8.93 -8.14 13.22
CA GLY A 554 7.75 -9.00 13.28
C GLY A 554 7.26 -9.40 11.89
N LYS A 555 6.26 -10.27 11.83
CA LYS A 555 5.69 -10.79 10.57
C LYS A 555 5.11 -9.68 9.70
N GLU A 556 5.27 -9.74 8.38
CA GLU A 556 4.70 -8.75 7.44
C GLU A 556 3.20 -8.52 7.64
N VAL A 557 2.41 -9.60 7.75
CA VAL A 557 0.97 -9.55 7.98
C VAL A 557 0.48 -10.76 8.78
N GLY A 558 -0.57 -10.58 9.57
CA GLY A 558 -1.08 -11.62 10.46
C GLY A 558 -0.11 -11.88 11.62
N LEU A 559 0.06 -10.87 12.48
CA LEU A 559 1.03 -10.87 13.56
C LEU A 559 0.77 -11.95 14.62
N SER A 560 1.86 -12.49 15.18
CA SER A 560 1.85 -13.33 16.38
C SER A 560 2.13 -12.52 17.65
N SER A 561 2.00 -13.15 18.82
CA SER A 561 2.37 -12.58 20.14
C SER A 561 3.84 -12.17 20.25
N LYS A 562 4.68 -12.64 19.33
CA LYS A 562 6.13 -12.39 19.28
C LYS A 562 6.50 -11.24 18.35
N CYS A 563 5.52 -10.56 17.76
CA CYS A 563 5.77 -9.42 16.87
C CYS A 563 5.78 -8.14 17.70
N PHE A 564 6.83 -7.32 17.62
CA PHE A 564 6.91 -6.08 18.39
C PHE A 564 5.77 -5.09 18.09
N PRO A 565 5.28 -4.92 16.85
CA PRO A 565 4.11 -4.07 16.61
C PRO A 565 2.87 -4.52 17.40
N ASP A 566 2.63 -5.84 17.52
CA ASP A 566 1.52 -6.40 18.32
C ASP A 566 1.72 -6.14 19.83
N ILE A 567 2.96 -6.29 20.31
CA ILE A 567 3.34 -6.04 21.71
C ILE A 567 3.17 -4.56 22.08
N LEU A 568 3.66 -3.66 21.23
CA LEU A 568 3.69 -2.22 21.46
C LEU A 568 2.28 -1.63 21.46
N ILE A 569 1.45 -1.94 20.46
CA ILE A 569 0.08 -1.42 20.43
C ILE A 569 -0.81 -2.02 21.53
N GLY A 570 -0.44 -3.21 22.02
CA GLY A 570 -1.17 -3.89 23.08
C GLY A 570 -2.64 -4.06 22.73
N THR A 571 -3.51 -3.83 23.71
CA THR A 571 -4.97 -3.95 23.56
C THR A 571 -5.66 -2.64 23.15
N MET A 572 -4.90 -1.57 22.92
CA MET A 572 -5.47 -0.23 22.74
C MET A 572 -6.19 -0.09 21.39
N PRO A 573 -7.42 0.47 21.37
CA PRO A 573 -8.07 0.97 20.18
C PRO A 573 -7.17 2.01 19.50
N HIS A 574 -7.00 1.88 18.19
CA HIS A 574 -6.07 2.69 17.42
C HIS A 574 -6.78 3.40 16.26
N LEU A 575 -6.78 4.72 16.30
CA LEU A 575 -7.10 5.59 15.17
C LEU A 575 -5.81 6.17 14.62
N TYR A 576 -5.72 6.35 13.31
CA TYR A 576 -4.53 6.89 12.68
C TYR A 576 -4.91 7.90 11.61
N VAL A 577 -4.52 9.16 11.78
CA VAL A 577 -4.73 10.23 10.80
C VAL A 577 -3.55 10.25 9.83
N TYR A 578 -3.79 9.88 8.57
CA TYR A 578 -2.73 9.55 7.60
C TYR A 578 -2.92 10.26 6.24
N HIS A 579 -1.83 10.60 5.55
CA HIS A 579 -1.91 11.32 4.28
C HIS A 579 -2.59 10.48 3.19
N VAL A 580 -3.53 11.06 2.44
CA VAL A 580 -4.30 10.36 1.40
C VAL A 580 -3.44 9.72 0.31
N ILE A 581 -2.25 10.27 0.04
CA ILE A 581 -1.33 9.80 -1.01
C ILE A 581 -0.46 8.63 -0.57
N ASN A 582 -0.18 8.49 0.72
CA ASN A 582 0.75 7.49 1.23
C ASN A 582 0.02 6.19 1.59
N THR A 583 -0.63 5.57 0.60
CA THR A 583 -1.43 4.35 0.81
C THR A 583 -0.59 3.14 1.20
N SER A 584 0.67 3.06 0.75
CA SER A 584 1.54 1.92 1.06
C SER A 584 1.85 1.84 2.55
N GLU A 585 2.39 2.91 3.15
CA GLU A 585 2.74 2.91 4.57
C GLU A 585 1.49 2.87 5.47
N ALA A 586 0.42 3.59 5.08
CA ALA A 586 -0.82 3.55 5.84
C ALA A 586 -1.40 2.13 5.95
N THR A 587 -1.27 1.34 4.90
CA THR A 587 -1.69 -0.07 4.89
C THR A 587 -0.86 -0.91 5.86
N ILE A 588 0.43 -0.62 6.02
CA ILE A 588 1.28 -1.28 7.03
C ILE A 588 0.79 -0.96 8.44
N ALA A 589 0.53 0.32 8.73
CA ALA A 589 -0.02 0.73 10.02
C ALA A 589 -1.39 0.06 10.32
N LYS A 590 -2.23 -0.10 9.30
CA LYS A 590 -3.51 -0.83 9.40
C LYS A 590 -3.33 -2.30 9.75
N ARG A 591 -2.34 -2.97 9.16
CA ARG A 591 -2.11 -4.42 9.29
C ARG A 591 -1.25 -4.80 10.51
N ARG A 592 -0.30 -3.94 10.89
CA ARG A 592 0.70 -4.22 11.94
C ARG A 592 0.42 -3.50 13.28
N LEU A 593 -0.31 -2.38 13.26
CA LEU A 593 -0.77 -1.71 14.49
C LEU A 593 -2.30 -1.71 14.62
N TYR A 594 -3.01 -2.47 13.78
CA TYR A 594 -4.48 -2.59 13.81
C TYR A 594 -5.21 -1.24 13.69
N GLY A 595 -4.60 -0.29 12.98
CA GLY A 595 -5.10 1.08 12.86
C GLY A 595 -6.40 1.17 12.07
N THR A 596 -7.36 1.96 12.57
CA THR A 596 -8.47 2.46 11.76
C THR A 596 -8.07 3.83 11.21
N LEU A 597 -7.83 3.87 9.92
CA LEU A 597 -7.25 5.04 9.28
C LEU A 597 -8.31 6.11 9.05
N ILE A 598 -7.90 7.38 9.14
CA ILE A 598 -8.67 8.56 8.74
C ILE A 598 -7.76 9.33 7.78
N SER A 599 -8.07 9.35 6.48
CA SER A 599 -7.25 10.13 5.54
C SER A 599 -7.31 11.62 5.83
N TYR A 600 -6.19 12.32 5.70
CA TYR A 600 -6.16 13.77 5.54
C TYR A 600 -5.71 14.16 4.13
N ASN A 601 -6.17 15.33 3.68
CA ASN A 601 -6.00 15.78 2.30
C ASN A 601 -4.59 16.33 2.02
N SER A 602 -4.24 16.37 0.74
CA SER A 602 -3.12 17.17 0.27
C SER A 602 -3.40 18.66 0.48
N PRO A 603 -2.37 19.49 0.71
CA PRO A 603 -2.52 20.95 0.77
C PRO A 603 -3.09 21.52 -0.54
N PRO A 604 -3.59 22.76 -0.54
CA PRO A 604 -4.02 23.46 -1.76
C PRO A 604 -2.99 23.34 -2.89
N TYR A 605 -3.42 23.16 -4.14
CA TYR A 605 -2.52 23.18 -5.30
C TYR A 605 -2.56 24.52 -6.03
N THR A 606 -1.46 24.87 -6.67
CA THR A 606 -1.38 26.03 -7.56
C THR A 606 -0.36 25.81 -8.66
N THR A 607 -0.35 26.63 -9.71
CA THR A 607 0.77 26.64 -10.66
C THR A 607 1.97 27.41 -10.11
N SER A 608 3.18 26.95 -10.43
CA SER A 608 4.43 27.53 -9.91
C SER A 608 4.63 28.99 -10.32
N GLY A 609 4.12 29.38 -11.50
CA GLY A 609 4.35 30.71 -12.05
C GLY A 609 5.80 30.92 -12.47
N LEU A 610 6.16 32.16 -12.81
CA LEU A 610 7.54 32.56 -13.06
C LEU A 610 7.89 33.70 -12.11
N TYR A 611 9.18 33.82 -11.79
CA TYR A 611 9.70 34.82 -10.88
C TYR A 611 11.04 35.36 -11.40
N ASP A 612 11.41 36.55 -10.91
CA ASP A 612 12.68 37.21 -11.18
C ASP A 612 13.11 37.17 -12.66
N GLU A 613 14.26 36.57 -12.93
CA GLU A 613 14.86 36.48 -14.26
C GLU A 613 14.07 35.56 -15.22
N TYR A 614 13.37 34.56 -14.71
CA TYR A 614 12.52 33.68 -15.54
C TYR A 614 11.30 34.43 -16.09
N ALA A 615 10.68 35.29 -15.29
CA ALA A 615 9.57 36.14 -15.74
C ALA A 615 10.04 37.15 -16.80
N LYS A 616 11.21 37.76 -16.57
CA LYS A 616 11.84 38.68 -17.54
C LYS A 616 12.21 37.99 -18.85
N LEU A 617 12.64 36.73 -18.79
CA LEU A 617 12.91 35.94 -19.99
C LEU A 617 11.62 35.71 -20.81
N GLU A 618 10.50 35.39 -20.17
CA GLU A 618 9.19 35.30 -20.84
C GLU A 618 8.82 36.63 -21.52
N GLU A 619 9.02 37.77 -20.86
CA GLU A 619 8.77 39.09 -21.45
C GLU A 619 9.61 39.34 -22.72
N LEU A 620 10.91 39.02 -22.68
CA LEU A 620 11.81 39.17 -23.83
C LEU A 620 11.44 38.23 -24.99
N LEU A 621 11.03 37.00 -24.69
CA LEU A 621 10.56 36.05 -25.71
C LEU A 621 9.27 36.54 -26.36
N ASN A 622 8.30 37.03 -25.57
CA ASN A 622 7.07 37.62 -26.12
C ASN A 622 7.39 38.86 -26.98
N GLU A 623 8.28 39.74 -26.51
CA GLU A 623 8.72 40.92 -27.29
C GLU A 623 9.37 40.51 -28.61
N TYR A 624 10.22 39.48 -28.60
CA TYR A 624 10.83 38.94 -29.82
C TYR A 624 9.76 38.47 -30.82
N ARG A 625 8.79 37.66 -30.38
CA ARG A 625 7.73 37.13 -31.25
C ARG A 625 6.84 38.25 -31.80
N ASP A 626 6.50 39.24 -30.98
CA ASP A 626 5.68 40.38 -31.39
C ASP A 626 6.41 41.30 -32.39
N ALA A 627 7.71 41.53 -32.17
CA ALA A 627 8.52 42.38 -33.01
C ALA A 627 8.93 41.71 -34.34
N LEU A 628 8.99 40.38 -34.41
CA LEU A 628 9.43 39.62 -35.59
C LEU A 628 8.72 40.04 -36.89
N ILE A 629 7.43 40.39 -36.78
CA ILE A 629 6.58 40.77 -37.91
C ILE A 629 6.55 42.30 -38.12
N LYS A 630 6.72 43.09 -37.05
CA LYS A 630 6.46 44.54 -37.04
C LYS A 630 7.72 45.40 -37.10
N ASP A 631 8.82 44.96 -36.49
CA ASP A 631 10.05 45.73 -36.26
C ASP A 631 11.26 44.79 -36.09
N LYS A 632 11.90 44.45 -37.22
CA LYS A 632 13.03 43.50 -37.24
C LYS A 632 14.23 43.93 -36.38
N PRO A 633 14.71 45.19 -36.41
CA PRO A 633 15.77 45.64 -35.52
C PRO A 633 15.45 45.41 -34.04
N ARG A 634 14.22 45.70 -33.62
CA ARG A 634 13.77 45.46 -32.25
C ARG A 634 13.72 43.96 -31.92
N ALA A 635 13.24 43.13 -32.84
CA ALA A 635 13.23 41.67 -32.67
C ALA A 635 14.64 41.11 -32.43
N GLU A 636 15.64 41.56 -33.20
CA GLU A 636 17.02 41.10 -33.00
C GLU A 636 17.60 41.52 -31.64
N ILE A 637 17.26 42.71 -31.15
CA ILE A 637 17.66 43.16 -29.80
C ILE A 637 17.00 42.29 -28.71
N ALA A 638 15.69 42.04 -28.83
CA ALA A 638 14.96 41.20 -27.88
C ALA A 638 15.50 39.77 -27.86
N LYS A 639 15.72 39.17 -29.05
CA LYS A 639 16.36 37.86 -29.19
C LYS A 639 17.73 37.80 -28.52
N LYS A 640 18.60 38.79 -28.80
CA LYS A 640 19.94 38.81 -28.20
C LYS A 640 19.87 38.85 -26.66
N LYS A 641 19.03 39.72 -26.10
CA LYS A 641 18.84 39.81 -24.64
C LYS A 641 18.21 38.54 -24.05
N ALA A 642 17.28 37.92 -24.77
CA ALA A 642 16.67 36.65 -24.34
C ALA A 642 17.73 35.55 -24.27
N LEU A 643 18.60 35.44 -25.28
CA LEU A 643 19.69 34.47 -25.31
C LEU A 643 20.75 34.75 -24.24
N GLU A 644 21.14 36.02 -24.03
CA GLU A 644 22.06 36.40 -22.92
C GLU A 644 21.49 36.00 -21.55
N LEU A 645 20.17 36.18 -21.35
CA LEU A 645 19.51 35.82 -20.10
C LEU A 645 19.30 34.30 -19.97
N ALA A 646 18.98 33.61 -21.07
CA ALA A 646 18.85 32.16 -21.11
C ALA A 646 20.19 31.47 -20.81
N GLU A 647 21.30 32.00 -21.33
CA GLU A 647 22.65 31.56 -21.00
C GLU A 647 22.93 31.70 -19.50
N LYS A 648 22.61 32.86 -18.90
CA LYS A 648 22.72 33.08 -17.45
C LYS A 648 21.87 32.09 -16.62
N LEU A 649 20.71 31.69 -17.15
CA LEU A 649 19.78 30.76 -16.52
C LEU A 649 20.06 29.29 -16.87
N ASN A 650 21.12 29.00 -17.64
CA ASN A 650 21.49 27.65 -18.09
C ASN A 650 20.40 26.94 -18.92
N LEU A 651 19.65 27.68 -19.74
CA LEU A 651 18.52 27.15 -20.53
C LEU A 651 18.87 26.79 -21.99
N GLY A 652 20.13 26.96 -22.40
CA GLY A 652 20.59 26.71 -23.77
C GLY A 652 20.47 27.93 -24.69
N ASP A 653 20.57 27.70 -26.01
CA ASP A 653 20.58 28.73 -27.05
C ASP A 653 19.46 28.56 -28.11
N ASP A 654 18.69 27.48 -28.05
CA ASP A 654 17.51 27.28 -28.90
C ASP A 654 16.27 27.96 -28.30
N LEU A 655 15.76 28.97 -28.99
CA LEU A 655 14.64 29.78 -28.49
C LEU A 655 13.34 29.00 -28.34
N ASP A 656 13.08 28.01 -29.19
CA ASP A 656 11.84 27.24 -29.15
C ASP A 656 11.88 26.27 -27.95
N GLU A 657 13.04 25.65 -27.69
CA GLU A 657 13.27 24.82 -26.49
C GLU A 657 13.23 25.65 -25.21
N ILE A 658 13.83 26.85 -25.19
CA ILE A 658 13.78 27.77 -24.05
C ILE A 658 12.33 28.18 -23.75
N GLU A 659 11.57 28.58 -24.76
CA GLU A 659 10.16 28.98 -24.62
C GLU A 659 9.31 27.81 -24.08
N ALA A 660 9.54 26.59 -24.58
CA ALA A 660 8.90 25.39 -24.07
C ALA A 660 9.24 25.10 -22.60
N LYS A 661 10.53 25.17 -22.21
CA LYS A 661 10.98 24.97 -20.81
C LYS A 661 10.41 26.03 -19.86
N ILE A 662 10.45 27.30 -20.25
CA ILE A 662 9.88 28.39 -19.44
C ILE A 662 8.38 28.21 -19.24
N TYR A 663 7.66 27.84 -20.29
CA TYR A 663 6.22 27.60 -20.18
C TYR A 663 5.91 26.36 -19.32
N GLU A 664 6.72 25.31 -19.43
CA GLU A 664 6.65 24.12 -18.58
C GLU A 664 6.84 24.47 -17.10
N TYR A 665 7.83 25.29 -16.75
CA TYR A 665 8.03 25.76 -15.38
C TYR A 665 6.81 26.53 -14.90
N LYS A 666 6.33 27.51 -15.68
CA LYS A 666 5.19 28.37 -15.33
C LYS A 666 3.94 27.57 -14.96
N ARG A 667 3.64 26.51 -15.72
CA ARG A 667 2.42 25.69 -15.56
C ARG A 667 2.58 24.46 -14.66
N ALA A 668 3.78 24.21 -14.13
CA ALA A 668 4.03 23.11 -13.20
C ALA A 668 3.12 23.24 -11.97
N ILE A 669 2.47 22.15 -11.58
CA ILE A 669 1.58 22.11 -10.42
C ILE A 669 2.43 21.87 -9.17
N ILE A 670 2.27 22.73 -8.17
CA ILE A 670 2.98 22.66 -6.89
C ILE A 670 2.00 22.72 -5.71
N PRO A 671 2.32 22.07 -4.58
CA PRO A 671 1.67 22.31 -3.30
C PRO A 671 1.81 23.77 -2.84
N LYS A 672 0.77 24.31 -2.20
CA LYS A 672 0.69 25.67 -1.67
C LYS A 672 0.53 25.60 -0.14
N GLY A 673 1.66 25.53 0.57
CA GLY A 673 1.70 25.41 2.02
C GLY A 673 1.48 23.98 2.52
N LEU A 674 1.01 23.85 3.76
CA LEU A 674 0.73 22.58 4.43
C LEU A 674 -0.76 22.44 4.72
N HIS A 675 -1.22 21.19 4.84
CA HIS A 675 -2.59 20.89 5.21
C HIS A 675 -2.80 21.04 6.72
N VAL A 676 -3.98 21.50 7.11
CA VAL A 676 -4.44 21.53 8.50
C VAL A 676 -5.74 20.73 8.61
N VAL A 677 -5.78 19.74 9.51
CA VAL A 677 -6.91 18.78 9.60
C VAL A 677 -8.24 19.50 9.81
N GLY A 678 -9.22 19.20 8.94
CA GLY A 678 -10.56 19.77 8.99
C GLY A 678 -10.65 21.22 8.52
N GLU A 679 -9.60 21.79 7.91
CA GLU A 679 -9.64 23.13 7.32
C GLU A 679 -10.46 23.17 6.03
N LYS A 680 -11.13 24.29 5.76
CA LYS A 680 -11.82 24.52 4.48
C LYS A 680 -10.97 25.42 3.61
N TYR A 681 -10.68 24.97 2.38
CA TYR A 681 -9.89 25.74 1.43
C TYR A 681 -10.70 26.91 0.86
N SER A 682 -9.99 27.96 0.44
CA SER A 682 -10.61 29.20 -0.02
C SER A 682 -11.32 29.03 -1.37
N LEU A 683 -12.16 29.99 -1.73
CA LEU A 683 -12.79 30.00 -3.06
C LEU A 683 -11.76 30.15 -4.18
N GLU A 684 -10.68 30.89 -3.93
CA GLU A 684 -9.55 31.03 -4.87
C GLU A 684 -8.83 29.70 -5.08
N ASP A 685 -8.59 28.93 -4.01
CA ASP A 685 -7.98 27.60 -4.11
C ASP A 685 -8.90 26.61 -4.87
N LEU A 686 -10.21 26.72 -4.67
CA LEU A 686 -11.20 25.95 -5.42
C LEU A 686 -11.21 26.34 -6.92
N GLU A 687 -11.13 27.63 -7.26
CA GLU A 687 -11.02 28.09 -8.67
C GLU A 687 -9.76 27.53 -9.35
N GLU A 688 -8.61 27.63 -8.69
CA GLU A 688 -7.34 27.12 -9.20
C GLU A 688 -7.38 25.60 -9.38
N PHE A 689 -7.94 24.87 -8.41
CA PHE A 689 -8.07 23.42 -8.49
C PHE A 689 -9.02 22.96 -9.62
N ILE A 690 -10.11 23.69 -9.88
CA ILE A 690 -10.98 23.41 -11.04
C ILE A 690 -10.20 23.57 -12.34
N ALA A 691 -9.39 24.62 -12.48
CA ALA A 691 -8.55 24.80 -13.66
C ALA A 691 -7.52 23.68 -13.82
N ILE A 692 -6.93 23.20 -12.72
CA ILE A 692 -5.97 22.09 -12.70
C ILE A 692 -6.64 20.78 -13.11
N ILE A 693 -7.73 20.38 -12.44
CA ILE A 693 -8.36 19.07 -12.67
C ILE A 693 -8.97 18.98 -14.08
N ALA A 694 -9.41 20.11 -14.64
CA ALA A 694 -9.96 20.20 -15.98
C ALA A 694 -8.93 19.97 -17.11
N ARG A 695 -7.63 19.95 -16.80
CA ARG A 695 -6.55 19.64 -17.77
C ARG A 695 -6.52 18.17 -18.21
N TYR A 696 -7.17 17.27 -17.46
CA TYR A 696 -7.01 15.83 -17.63
C TYR A 696 -8.25 15.14 -18.19
N ASP A 697 -8.05 14.21 -19.11
CA ASP A 697 -9.10 13.33 -19.61
C ASP A 697 -9.48 12.27 -18.54
N ARG A 698 -10.77 11.95 -18.40
CA ARG A 698 -11.34 11.05 -17.38
C ARG A 698 -12.40 10.12 -17.98
N GLY A 699 -11.98 8.95 -18.43
CA GLY A 699 -12.89 8.03 -19.13
C GLY A 699 -13.55 8.72 -20.32
N GLU A 700 -14.87 8.90 -20.27
CA GLU A 700 -15.64 9.60 -21.32
C GLU A 700 -15.70 11.14 -21.17
N ILE A 701 -15.03 11.71 -20.17
CA ILE A 701 -14.95 13.17 -19.96
C ILE A 701 -13.62 13.64 -20.54
N LYS A 702 -13.68 14.41 -21.63
CA LYS A 702 -12.50 15.07 -22.18
C LYS A 702 -12.11 16.28 -21.33
N SER A 703 -10.82 16.54 -21.22
CA SER A 703 -10.25 17.74 -20.63
C SER A 703 -10.77 19.00 -21.33
N LEU A 704 -10.91 20.07 -20.55
CA LEU A 704 -11.34 21.37 -21.06
C LEU A 704 -10.35 21.88 -22.11
N ASN A 705 -9.05 21.71 -21.86
CA ASN A 705 -7.98 22.18 -22.74
C ASN A 705 -8.02 21.45 -24.09
N ARG A 706 -8.25 20.13 -24.10
CA ARG A 706 -8.44 19.37 -25.33
C ARG A 706 -9.70 19.81 -26.09
N LEU A 707 -10.81 20.06 -25.40
CA LEU A 707 -12.03 20.54 -26.04
C LEU A 707 -11.84 21.91 -26.70
N ILE A 708 -11.11 22.82 -26.04
CA ILE A 708 -10.75 24.12 -26.62
C ILE A 708 -9.84 23.93 -27.85
N ALA A 709 -8.83 23.05 -27.76
CA ALA A 709 -7.95 22.73 -28.89
C ALA A 709 -8.73 22.18 -30.09
N GLU A 710 -9.59 21.18 -29.86
CA GLU A 710 -10.42 20.55 -30.89
C GLU A 710 -11.36 21.57 -31.56
N LYS A 711 -11.93 22.50 -30.78
CA LYS A 711 -12.76 23.59 -31.30
C LYS A 711 -11.99 24.55 -32.22
N LYS A 712 -10.69 24.73 -31.96
CA LYS A 712 -9.78 25.51 -32.81
C LYS A 712 -9.22 24.70 -33.98
N GLY A 713 -9.59 23.42 -34.14
CA GLY A 713 -9.07 22.53 -35.17
C GLY A 713 -7.65 22.02 -34.91
N LEU A 714 -7.18 22.11 -33.66
CA LEU A 714 -5.85 21.68 -33.23
C LEU A 714 -5.94 20.32 -32.52
N LYS A 715 -4.86 19.54 -32.59
CA LYS A 715 -4.71 18.32 -31.80
C LYS A 715 -3.91 18.63 -30.54
N TYR A 716 -4.42 18.22 -29.38
CA TYR A 716 -3.82 18.55 -28.09
C TYR A 716 -2.39 18.02 -27.94
N GLU A 717 -2.12 16.82 -28.44
CA GLU A 717 -0.79 16.17 -28.38
C GLU A 717 0.26 16.83 -29.25
N GLU A 718 -0.14 17.68 -30.21
CA GLU A 718 0.72 18.31 -31.20
C GLU A 718 0.82 19.84 -30.99
N LEU A 719 0.30 20.37 -29.88
CA LEU A 719 0.29 21.80 -29.58
C LEU A 719 1.71 22.34 -29.37
N SER A 720 1.99 23.48 -29.99
CA SER A 720 3.15 24.29 -29.65
C SER A 720 3.01 24.93 -28.26
N PRO A 721 4.12 25.34 -27.61
CA PRO A 721 4.08 26.03 -26.32
C PRO A 721 3.17 27.26 -26.32
N LYS A 722 3.16 28.01 -27.43
CA LYS A 722 2.30 29.18 -27.61
C LYS A 722 0.82 28.83 -27.65
N GLU A 723 0.44 27.83 -28.44
CA GLU A 723 -0.96 27.41 -28.54
C GLU A 723 -1.46 26.86 -27.20
N LEU A 724 -0.61 26.10 -26.51
CA LEU A 724 -0.92 25.58 -25.17
C LEU A 724 -1.13 26.71 -24.16
N LYS A 725 -0.32 27.78 -24.22
CA LYS A 725 -0.48 28.99 -23.41
C LYS A 725 -1.81 29.68 -23.65
N GLU A 726 -2.17 29.91 -24.91
CA GLU A 726 -3.46 30.52 -25.28
C GLU A 726 -4.66 29.67 -24.81
N ILE A 727 -4.53 28.34 -24.88
CA ILE A 727 -5.55 27.39 -24.42
C ILE A 727 -5.68 27.39 -22.89
N ASP A 728 -4.57 27.39 -22.16
CA ASP A 728 -4.57 27.43 -20.69
C ASP A 728 -5.19 28.75 -20.17
N GLU A 729 -4.89 29.88 -20.80
CA GLU A 729 -5.48 31.19 -20.49
C GLU A 729 -7.00 31.22 -20.77
N GLU A 730 -7.43 30.71 -21.93
CA GLU A 730 -8.85 30.60 -22.27
C GLU A 730 -9.60 29.67 -21.30
N ALA A 731 -9.00 28.54 -20.93
CA ALA A 731 -9.56 27.59 -19.97
C ALA A 731 -9.77 28.25 -18.59
N LYS A 732 -8.79 29.00 -18.08
CA LYS A 732 -8.91 29.74 -16.81
C LYS A 732 -10.04 30.76 -16.85
N GLU A 733 -10.17 31.53 -17.94
CA GLU A 733 -11.27 32.49 -18.09
C GLU A 733 -12.64 31.81 -18.17
N ILE A 734 -12.74 30.66 -18.85
CA ILE A 734 -13.98 29.85 -18.88
C ILE A 734 -14.34 29.38 -17.46
N VAL A 735 -13.39 28.85 -16.69
CA VAL A 735 -13.62 28.40 -15.30
C VAL A 735 -14.11 29.55 -14.43
N LYS A 736 -13.47 30.72 -14.51
CA LYS A 736 -13.85 31.92 -13.76
C LYS A 736 -15.26 32.40 -14.09
N LYS A 737 -15.64 32.40 -15.38
CA LYS A 737 -17.00 32.75 -15.84
C LYS A 737 -18.03 31.70 -15.40
N PHE A 738 -17.67 30.42 -15.46
CA PHE A 738 -18.51 29.32 -14.99
C PHE A 738 -18.83 29.45 -13.50
N LEU A 739 -17.85 29.78 -12.66
CA LEU A 739 -18.08 30.02 -11.22
C LEU A 739 -18.95 31.25 -10.94
N LYS A 740 -19.00 32.22 -11.86
CA LYS A 740 -19.93 33.36 -11.82
C LYS A 740 -21.35 33.03 -12.31
N GLY A 741 -21.59 31.80 -12.76
CA GLY A 741 -22.90 31.32 -13.21
C GLY A 741 -23.13 31.40 -14.73
N GLU A 742 -22.11 31.75 -15.52
CA GLU A 742 -22.21 31.66 -16.98
C GLU A 742 -22.28 30.20 -17.44
N ARG A 743 -23.00 29.95 -18.54
CA ARG A 743 -23.21 28.59 -19.07
C ARG A 743 -22.37 28.36 -20.30
N PHE A 744 -21.67 27.23 -20.32
CA PHE A 744 -20.89 26.74 -21.46
C PHE A 744 -21.39 25.36 -21.87
N PRO A 745 -22.45 25.25 -22.70
CA PRO A 745 -23.07 23.96 -23.05
C PRO A 745 -22.08 22.94 -23.62
N GLU A 746 -21.09 23.40 -24.37
CA GLU A 746 -20.01 22.59 -24.97
C GLU A 746 -19.03 22.01 -23.94
N TYR A 747 -18.87 22.64 -22.78
CA TYR A 747 -17.93 22.24 -21.72
C TYR A 747 -18.63 21.79 -20.42
N GLU A 748 -19.97 21.75 -20.43
CA GLU A 748 -20.79 21.61 -19.23
C GLU A 748 -20.49 20.31 -18.48
N LYS A 749 -20.25 19.20 -19.20
CA LYS A 749 -19.90 17.89 -18.59
C LYS A 749 -18.58 17.99 -17.81
N THR A 750 -17.55 18.58 -18.41
CA THR A 750 -16.21 18.71 -17.82
C THR A 750 -16.20 19.69 -16.66
N LEU A 751 -16.83 20.86 -16.81
CA LEU A 751 -16.88 21.89 -15.77
C LEU A 751 -17.69 21.42 -14.54
N LYS A 752 -18.83 20.74 -14.74
CA LYS A 752 -19.60 20.17 -13.63
C LYS A 752 -18.82 19.10 -12.88
N TYR A 753 -18.16 18.19 -13.62
CA TYR A 753 -17.31 17.17 -13.01
C TYR A 753 -16.18 17.80 -12.18
N ALA A 754 -15.44 18.76 -12.77
CA ALA A 754 -14.36 19.45 -12.09
C ALA A 754 -14.84 20.19 -10.83
N TYR A 755 -16.01 20.85 -10.90
CA TYR A 755 -16.62 21.54 -9.77
C TYR A 755 -17.03 20.58 -8.64
N ASP A 756 -17.67 19.45 -8.97
CA ASP A 756 -18.10 18.46 -7.97
C ASP A 756 -16.90 17.83 -7.25
N VAL A 757 -15.81 17.57 -7.97
CA VAL A 757 -14.55 17.10 -7.40
C VAL A 757 -13.92 18.19 -6.51
N ALA A 758 -13.82 19.43 -7.00
CA ALA A 758 -13.22 20.53 -6.27
C ALA A 758 -13.97 20.86 -4.97
N LYS A 759 -15.31 20.71 -4.94
CA LYS A 759 -16.09 20.86 -3.70
C LYS A 759 -15.73 19.84 -2.64
N LYS A 760 -15.46 18.58 -3.04
CA LYS A 760 -15.01 17.54 -2.10
C LYS A 760 -13.57 17.78 -1.64
N TYR A 761 -12.74 18.34 -2.51
CA TYR A 761 -11.36 18.72 -2.18
C TYR A 761 -11.28 19.89 -1.19
N ALA A 762 -12.16 20.88 -1.32
CA ALA A 762 -12.12 22.08 -0.49
C ALA A 762 -12.79 21.93 0.88
N ASP A 763 -13.66 20.93 1.08
CA ASP A 763 -14.34 20.70 2.37
C ASP A 763 -13.76 19.48 3.09
N ASN A 764 -12.78 19.73 3.97
CA ASN A 764 -12.11 18.68 4.73
C ASN A 764 -12.79 18.39 6.09
N SER A 765 -13.99 18.93 6.35
CA SER A 765 -14.67 18.77 7.66
C SER A 765 -14.91 17.32 8.07
N LEU A 766 -15.00 16.40 7.10
CA LEU A 766 -15.17 14.98 7.31
C LEU A 766 -13.99 14.34 8.07
N GLU A 767 -12.79 14.91 8.02
CA GLU A 767 -11.61 14.42 8.73
C GLU A 767 -11.81 14.45 10.25
N LEU A 768 -12.23 15.60 10.77
CA LEU A 768 -12.55 15.75 12.19
C LEU A 768 -13.84 15.00 12.56
N GLU A 769 -14.86 15.03 11.71
CA GLU A 769 -16.11 14.29 11.94
C GLU A 769 -15.83 12.79 12.11
N ASN A 770 -15.05 12.20 11.21
CA ASN A 770 -14.76 10.77 11.26
C ASN A 770 -13.71 10.39 12.30
N LEU A 771 -12.83 11.30 12.72
CA LEU A 771 -12.03 11.11 13.92
C LEU A 771 -12.93 10.94 15.15
N ILE A 772 -13.95 11.78 15.31
CA ILE A 772 -14.94 11.68 16.40
C ILE A 772 -15.80 10.43 16.25
N ASN A 773 -16.28 10.10 15.04
CA ASN A 773 -17.01 8.85 14.79
C ASN A 773 -16.14 7.62 15.14
N GLY A 774 -14.84 7.68 14.87
CA GLY A 774 -13.86 6.69 15.27
C GLY A 774 -13.79 6.54 16.79
N LEU A 775 -13.69 7.65 17.53
CA LEU A 775 -13.69 7.65 19.00
C LEU A 775 -15.04 7.24 19.62
N ASN A 776 -16.10 7.21 18.82
CA ASN A 776 -17.40 6.65 19.16
C ASN A 776 -17.58 5.20 18.66
N SER A 777 -16.50 4.56 18.18
CA SER A 777 -16.46 3.20 17.63
C SER A 777 -17.53 2.96 16.55
N LEU A 778 -17.76 3.96 15.70
CA LEU A 778 -18.68 3.87 14.57
C LEU A 778 -17.96 3.34 13.32
N TYR A 779 -18.75 2.90 12.35
CA TYR A 779 -18.26 2.53 11.03
C TYR A 779 -17.74 3.77 10.29
N ILE A 780 -16.48 3.72 9.84
CA ILE A 780 -15.88 4.74 8.98
C ILE A 780 -15.86 4.18 7.56
N GLU A 781 -16.45 4.94 6.63
CA GLU A 781 -16.53 4.55 5.22
C GLU A 781 -15.11 4.34 4.63
N PRO A 782 -14.86 3.20 3.96
CA PRO A 782 -13.59 2.94 3.34
C PRO A 782 -13.37 3.77 2.08
N SER A 783 -12.12 4.02 1.73
CA SER A 783 -11.74 4.69 0.47
C SER A 783 -10.45 4.14 -0.09
N VAL A 784 -10.31 4.15 -1.41
CA VAL A 784 -8.98 4.08 -2.02
C VAL A 784 -8.23 5.37 -1.68
N GLY A 785 -6.93 5.31 -1.38
CA GLY A 785 -6.09 6.51 -1.36
C GLY A 785 -5.35 6.70 -2.68
N GLY A 786 -4.60 7.79 -2.79
CA GLY A 786 -3.82 8.13 -3.98
C GLY A 786 -3.79 9.64 -4.23
N ASP A 787 -3.08 10.03 -5.29
CA ASP A 787 -3.02 11.42 -5.77
C ASP A 787 -4.43 11.88 -6.13
N VAL A 788 -4.94 12.93 -5.46
CA VAL A 788 -6.32 13.42 -5.62
C VAL A 788 -6.56 14.06 -6.99
N ILE A 789 -5.50 14.50 -7.68
CA ILE A 789 -5.58 14.90 -9.08
C ILE A 789 -5.71 13.64 -9.92
N ARG A 790 -4.78 12.68 -9.84
CA ARG A 790 -4.83 11.46 -10.67
C ARG A 790 -6.05 10.57 -10.39
N ASN A 791 -6.47 10.43 -9.15
CA ASN A 791 -7.58 9.59 -8.70
C ASN A 791 -8.53 10.36 -7.77
N PRO A 792 -9.46 11.16 -8.32
CA PRO A 792 -10.42 11.92 -7.53
C PRO A 792 -11.37 11.08 -6.65
N GLU A 793 -11.43 9.76 -6.85
CA GLU A 793 -12.21 8.85 -5.98
C GLU A 793 -11.67 8.79 -4.55
N ALA A 794 -10.42 9.23 -4.33
CA ALA A 794 -9.86 9.42 -3.00
C ALA A 794 -10.57 10.52 -2.19
N LEU A 795 -11.30 11.42 -2.86
CA LEU A 795 -12.08 12.49 -2.23
C LEU A 795 -13.55 12.12 -2.00
N PRO A 796 -14.18 12.58 -0.90
CA PRO A 796 -13.59 13.41 0.16
C PRO A 796 -12.61 12.61 1.04
N THR A 797 -11.68 13.32 1.69
CA THR A 797 -10.82 12.76 2.74
C THR A 797 -11.62 12.56 4.04
N GLY A 798 -10.96 12.10 5.10
CA GLY A 798 -11.60 11.69 6.35
C GLY A 798 -12.14 10.26 6.31
N ARG A 799 -11.68 9.42 5.37
CA ARG A 799 -12.19 8.05 5.17
C ARG A 799 -11.15 6.99 5.56
N ASN A 800 -11.61 5.76 5.77
CA ASN A 800 -10.76 4.63 6.14
C ASN A 800 -10.03 4.07 4.92
N ILE A 801 -8.82 4.54 4.69
CA ILE A 801 -8.11 4.20 3.47
C ILE A 801 -7.74 2.71 3.39
N TYR A 802 -7.76 2.18 2.18
CA TYR A 802 -7.21 0.89 1.80
C TYR A 802 -6.30 1.07 0.58
N ALA A 803 -5.43 0.09 0.34
CA ALA A 803 -4.37 0.19 -0.64
C ALA A 803 -4.89 0.31 -2.09
N PHE A 804 -5.49 -0.77 -2.61
CA PHE A 804 -5.97 -0.91 -3.99
C PHE A 804 -6.82 -2.18 -4.09
N ASP A 805 -7.36 -2.45 -5.28
CA ASP A 805 -7.99 -3.73 -5.60
C ASP A 805 -6.95 -4.68 -6.23
N PRO A 806 -6.52 -5.74 -5.53
CA PRO A 806 -5.44 -6.63 -5.97
C PRO A 806 -5.75 -7.40 -7.26
N LEU A 807 -7.01 -7.44 -7.67
CA LEU A 807 -7.45 -8.07 -8.91
C LEU A 807 -7.07 -7.22 -10.13
N LYS A 808 -6.97 -5.90 -9.97
CA LYS A 808 -6.90 -4.98 -11.11
C LYS A 808 -5.51 -4.79 -11.72
N ILE A 809 -4.43 -5.22 -11.09
CA ILE A 809 -3.07 -4.78 -11.46
C ILE A 809 -2.28 -5.82 -12.27
N PRO A 810 -1.70 -5.48 -13.44
CA PRO A 810 -1.86 -4.21 -14.15
C PRO A 810 -3.24 -4.10 -14.83
N THR A 811 -3.80 -2.89 -14.93
CA THR A 811 -5.05 -2.64 -15.70
C THR A 811 -4.76 -2.53 -17.20
N GLU A 812 -5.76 -2.71 -18.06
CA GLU A 812 -5.60 -2.51 -19.52
C GLU A 812 -5.07 -1.09 -19.86
N ALA A 813 -5.56 -0.05 -19.18
CA ALA A 813 -5.09 1.31 -19.36
C ALA A 813 -3.63 1.50 -18.92
N ALA A 814 -3.23 0.87 -17.81
CA ALA A 814 -1.85 0.87 -17.34
C ALA A 814 -0.93 0.10 -18.31
N VAL A 815 -1.43 -0.97 -18.95
CA VAL A 815 -0.69 -1.72 -19.98
C VAL A 815 -0.34 -0.84 -21.17
N GLU A 816 -1.31 -0.11 -21.72
CA GLU A 816 -1.06 0.79 -22.86
C GLU A 816 -0.10 1.94 -22.49
N ARG A 817 -0.24 2.51 -21.28
CA ARG A 817 0.65 3.58 -20.79
C ARG A 817 2.07 3.06 -20.52
N GLY A 818 2.22 1.91 -19.88
CA GLY A 818 3.53 1.26 -19.65
C GLY A 818 4.26 0.95 -20.96
N LYS A 819 3.53 0.47 -21.97
CA LYS A 819 4.06 0.28 -23.32
C LYS A 819 4.56 1.58 -23.95
N TYR A 820 3.80 2.66 -23.82
CA TYR A 820 4.22 3.99 -24.30
C TYR A 820 5.49 4.47 -23.58
N ILE A 821 5.54 4.34 -22.25
CA ILE A 821 6.71 4.72 -21.44
C ILE A 821 7.95 3.93 -21.88
N ALA A 822 7.85 2.61 -22.02
CA ALA A 822 8.96 1.76 -22.44
C ALA A 822 9.50 2.17 -23.82
N LYS A 823 8.61 2.39 -24.80
CA LYS A 823 8.98 2.83 -26.15
C LYS A 823 9.68 4.18 -26.15
N LYS A 824 9.13 5.18 -25.44
CA LYS A 824 9.75 6.51 -25.34
C LYS A 824 11.11 6.48 -24.65
N THR A 825 11.24 5.66 -23.63
CA THR A 825 12.51 5.45 -22.92
C THR A 825 13.57 4.81 -23.83
N ILE A 826 13.20 3.81 -24.63
CA ILE A 826 14.11 3.20 -25.62
C ILE A 826 14.47 4.20 -26.73
N GLU A 827 13.49 4.93 -27.26
CA GLU A 827 13.70 5.95 -28.30
C GLU A 827 14.73 6.99 -27.83
N GLU A 828 14.61 7.46 -26.58
CA GLU A 828 15.53 8.45 -26.03
C GLU A 828 16.95 7.90 -25.87
N TYR A 829 17.10 6.66 -25.38
CA TYR A 829 18.41 6.01 -25.30
C TYR A 829 19.03 5.78 -26.70
N LEU A 830 18.23 5.35 -27.68
CA LEU A 830 18.66 5.14 -29.06
C LEU A 830 19.17 6.44 -29.71
N LYS A 831 18.49 7.57 -29.49
CA LYS A 831 18.93 8.87 -30.02
C LYS A 831 20.33 9.25 -29.50
N ARG A 832 20.63 8.95 -28.24
CA ARG A 832 21.89 9.32 -27.58
C ARG A 832 23.04 8.36 -27.88
N HIS A 833 22.75 7.07 -28.06
CA HIS A 833 23.78 6.03 -28.13
C HIS A 833 23.81 5.24 -29.44
N ASN A 834 22.81 5.41 -30.31
CA ASN A 834 22.65 4.70 -31.59
C ASN A 834 22.70 3.16 -31.46
N LYS A 835 22.31 2.63 -30.30
CA LYS A 835 22.17 1.19 -29.99
C LYS A 835 21.10 0.96 -28.92
N TYR A 836 20.52 -0.23 -28.87
CA TYR A 836 19.63 -0.63 -27.78
C TYR A 836 20.42 -0.86 -26.48
N PRO A 837 19.84 -0.56 -25.30
CA PRO A 837 20.46 -0.94 -24.04
C PRO A 837 20.37 -2.46 -23.86
N GLU A 838 21.44 -3.10 -23.39
CA GLU A 838 21.39 -4.54 -23.08
C GLU A 838 20.55 -4.82 -21.82
N SER A 839 20.66 -3.95 -20.82
CA SER A 839 19.86 -4.03 -19.60
C SER A 839 19.42 -2.68 -19.06
N VAL A 840 18.24 -2.66 -18.44
CA VAL A 840 17.63 -1.51 -17.76
C VAL A 840 17.42 -1.83 -16.28
N GLY A 841 17.85 -0.92 -15.40
CA GLY A 841 17.49 -0.93 -13.98
C GLY A 841 16.17 -0.21 -13.75
N VAL A 842 15.22 -0.84 -13.07
CA VAL A 842 13.90 -0.26 -12.77
C VAL A 842 13.64 -0.32 -11.27
N VAL A 843 13.11 0.77 -10.72
CA VAL A 843 12.61 0.85 -9.34
C VAL A 843 11.10 0.65 -9.35
N LEU A 844 10.62 -0.33 -8.59
CA LEU A 844 9.20 -0.60 -8.36
C LEU A 844 8.80 -0.20 -6.94
N TRP A 845 7.92 0.80 -6.84
CA TRP A 845 7.36 1.26 -5.58
C TRP A 845 5.92 0.84 -5.39
N GLY A 846 5.58 0.46 -4.15
CA GLY A 846 4.23 0.02 -3.82
C GLY A 846 3.19 1.12 -4.02
N PHE A 847 3.49 2.36 -3.60
CA PHE A 847 2.59 3.49 -3.78
C PHE A 847 2.43 3.92 -5.24
N GLU A 848 3.51 3.92 -6.03
CA GLU A 848 3.45 4.19 -7.47
C GLU A 848 2.52 3.20 -8.15
N THR A 849 2.79 1.90 -7.95
CA THR A 849 2.01 0.82 -8.56
C THR A 849 0.53 0.86 -8.14
N ALA A 850 0.23 1.20 -6.88
CA ALA A 850 -1.15 1.38 -6.41
C ALA A 850 -1.89 2.52 -7.13
N LYS A 851 -1.20 3.65 -7.40
CA LYS A 851 -1.81 4.85 -8.02
C LYS A 851 -1.87 4.77 -9.54
N THR A 852 -0.88 4.15 -10.17
CA THR A 852 -0.83 3.98 -11.64
C THR A 852 -1.56 2.72 -12.11
N TYR A 853 -1.96 1.87 -11.17
CA TYR A 853 -2.50 0.54 -11.44
C TYR A 853 -1.56 -0.35 -12.27
N GLY A 854 -0.25 -0.15 -12.12
CA GLY A 854 0.78 -1.01 -12.72
C GLY A 854 1.41 -0.50 -14.03
N GLU A 855 1.61 0.80 -14.20
CA GLU A 855 2.31 1.36 -15.38
C GLU A 855 3.74 0.79 -15.51
N THR A 856 4.51 0.77 -14.43
CA THR A 856 5.89 0.25 -14.41
C THR A 856 5.95 -1.27 -14.65
N ILE A 857 4.95 -2.03 -14.18
CA ILE A 857 4.85 -3.48 -14.46
C ILE A 857 4.73 -3.70 -15.96
N ALA A 858 3.85 -2.95 -16.62
CA ALA A 858 3.69 -3.02 -18.07
C ALA A 858 4.90 -2.51 -18.85
N GLN A 859 5.60 -1.50 -18.33
CA GLN A 859 6.88 -1.03 -18.87
C GLN A 859 7.92 -2.16 -18.89
N ILE A 860 8.05 -2.92 -17.79
CA ILE A 860 8.96 -4.08 -17.69
C ILE A 860 8.59 -5.16 -18.70
N LEU A 861 7.31 -5.52 -18.79
CA LEU A 861 6.82 -6.55 -19.72
C LEU A 861 7.06 -6.16 -21.18
N GLU A 862 6.86 -4.88 -21.53
CA GLU A 862 7.19 -4.38 -22.86
C GLU A 862 8.70 -4.51 -23.13
N TYR A 863 9.60 -4.15 -22.19
CA TYR A 863 11.06 -4.29 -22.39
C TYR A 863 11.48 -5.71 -22.80
N ILE A 864 10.97 -6.71 -22.10
CA ILE A 864 11.29 -8.13 -22.36
C ILE A 864 10.47 -8.74 -23.52
N GLY A 865 9.49 -8.01 -24.07
CA GLY A 865 8.65 -8.43 -25.18
C GLY A 865 7.59 -9.47 -24.80
N VAL A 866 6.88 -9.23 -23.69
CA VAL A 866 5.78 -10.05 -23.20
C VAL A 866 4.53 -9.18 -23.08
N ARG A 867 3.36 -9.72 -23.48
CA ARG A 867 2.05 -9.07 -23.28
C ARG A 867 1.22 -9.81 -22.24
N VAL A 868 0.39 -9.05 -21.54
CA VAL A 868 -0.59 -9.57 -20.58
C VAL A 868 -1.95 -9.69 -21.25
N ILE A 869 -2.60 -10.84 -21.10
CA ILE A 869 -3.99 -11.05 -21.50
C ILE A 869 -4.86 -11.24 -20.25
N HIS A 870 -5.83 -10.35 -20.05
CA HIS A 870 -6.82 -10.45 -18.97
C HIS A 870 -7.89 -11.48 -19.34
N LYS A 871 -7.90 -12.64 -18.68
CA LYS A 871 -8.95 -13.67 -18.86
C LYS A 871 -10.11 -13.46 -17.90
N THR A 872 -9.79 -13.21 -16.63
CA THR A 872 -10.74 -12.93 -15.55
C THR A 872 -10.15 -11.84 -14.64
N PRO A 873 -10.89 -11.30 -13.66
CA PRO A 873 -10.32 -10.39 -12.66
C PRO A 873 -9.10 -10.98 -11.91
N TRP A 874 -9.01 -12.31 -11.79
CA TRP A 874 -7.86 -12.97 -11.15
C TRP A 874 -6.79 -13.40 -12.14
N GLU A 875 -7.21 -13.78 -13.35
CA GLU A 875 -6.37 -14.49 -14.30
C GLU A 875 -5.76 -13.53 -15.32
N LYS A 876 -4.44 -13.44 -15.24
CA LYS A 876 -3.59 -12.75 -16.21
C LYS A 876 -2.71 -13.79 -16.89
N GLU A 877 -2.95 -14.03 -18.17
CA GLU A 877 -2.08 -14.89 -19.00
C GLU A 877 -0.93 -14.05 -19.56
N LEU A 878 0.25 -14.65 -19.70
CA LEU A 878 1.41 -14.03 -20.32
C LEU A 878 1.62 -14.66 -21.70
N GLU A 879 1.76 -13.82 -22.71
CA GLU A 879 2.05 -14.24 -24.08
C GLU A 879 3.35 -13.59 -24.55
N ILE A 880 4.23 -14.39 -25.16
CA ILE A 880 5.51 -13.94 -25.71
C ILE A 880 5.26 -13.27 -27.06
N ILE A 881 5.72 -12.03 -27.22
CA ILE A 881 5.67 -11.32 -28.50
C ILE A 881 6.82 -11.86 -29.38
N PRO A 882 6.55 -12.40 -30.58
CA PRO A 882 7.60 -12.85 -31.50
C PRO A 882 8.58 -11.72 -31.87
N LEU A 883 9.85 -12.04 -32.12
CA LEU A 883 10.87 -11.03 -32.44
C LEU A 883 10.52 -10.23 -33.70
N GLU A 884 9.85 -10.85 -34.68
CA GLU A 884 9.39 -10.20 -35.90
C GLU A 884 8.35 -9.11 -35.62
N GLU A 885 7.49 -9.32 -34.61
CA GLU A 885 6.51 -8.33 -34.16
C GLU A 885 7.15 -7.29 -33.21
N LEU A 886 8.09 -7.72 -32.35
CA LEU A 886 8.77 -6.85 -31.41
C LEU A 886 9.67 -5.83 -32.11
N GLY A 887 10.30 -6.22 -33.22
CA GLY A 887 11.11 -5.34 -34.08
C GLY A 887 12.45 -4.89 -33.48
N ARG A 888 12.86 -5.46 -32.34
CA ARG A 888 14.09 -5.14 -31.60
C ARG A 888 14.50 -6.31 -30.70
N PRO A 889 15.72 -6.31 -30.12
CA PRO A 889 16.09 -7.24 -29.07
C PRO A 889 15.18 -7.15 -27.84
N ARG A 890 15.07 -8.26 -27.09
CA ARG A 890 14.51 -8.28 -25.74
C ARG A 890 15.54 -7.71 -24.78
N ILE A 891 15.16 -6.65 -24.08
CA ILE A 891 16.03 -5.90 -23.17
C ILE A 891 15.92 -6.55 -21.78
N ASP A 892 17.05 -6.89 -21.16
CA ASP A 892 17.04 -7.46 -19.81
C ASP A 892 16.68 -6.39 -18.77
N VAL A 893 16.04 -6.77 -17.67
CA VAL A 893 15.58 -5.82 -16.66
C VAL A 893 15.98 -6.26 -15.28
N VAL A 894 16.68 -5.39 -14.55
CA VAL A 894 16.97 -5.58 -13.12
C VAL A 894 15.94 -4.76 -12.34
N VAL A 895 15.07 -5.46 -11.63
CA VAL A 895 13.97 -4.87 -10.87
C VAL A 895 14.38 -4.77 -9.41
N THR A 896 14.35 -3.55 -8.88
CA THR A 896 14.52 -3.28 -7.46
C THR A 896 13.19 -2.87 -6.84
N ILE A 897 12.80 -3.50 -5.74
CA ILE A 897 11.52 -3.25 -5.06
C ILE A 897 11.75 -2.58 -3.70
N CYS A 898 10.91 -1.62 -3.30
CA CYS A 898 10.86 -1.21 -1.89
C CYS A 898 10.25 -2.31 -1.02
N GLY A 899 10.51 -2.32 0.30
CA GLY A 899 10.02 -3.41 1.15
C GLY A 899 8.49 -3.53 1.16
N PHE A 900 7.77 -2.41 1.10
CA PHE A 900 6.30 -2.42 1.03
C PHE A 900 5.75 -3.13 -0.21
N PHE A 901 6.51 -3.18 -1.31
CA PHE A 901 6.03 -3.77 -2.56
C PHE A 901 5.80 -5.28 -2.42
N ARG A 902 6.65 -6.00 -1.68
CA ARG A 902 6.50 -7.47 -1.52
C ARG A 902 5.29 -7.86 -0.69
N GLU A 903 4.89 -6.99 0.23
CA GLU A 903 3.71 -7.19 1.07
C GLU A 903 2.43 -6.88 0.31
N MET A 904 2.45 -5.81 -0.47
CA MET A 904 1.29 -5.33 -1.23
C MET A 904 1.07 -6.16 -2.50
N PHE A 905 2.12 -6.48 -3.26
CA PHE A 905 2.00 -7.03 -4.62
C PHE A 905 2.70 -8.39 -4.82
N PRO A 906 2.50 -9.37 -3.92
CA PRO A 906 3.15 -10.67 -4.03
C PRO A 906 2.78 -11.41 -5.33
N ASN A 907 1.52 -11.28 -5.77
CA ASN A 907 1.01 -11.86 -7.01
C ASN A 907 1.64 -11.23 -8.26
N VAL A 908 2.00 -9.94 -8.20
CA VAL A 908 2.69 -9.25 -9.29
C VAL A 908 4.15 -9.71 -9.37
N MET A 909 4.81 -9.93 -8.23
CA MET A 909 6.17 -10.47 -8.22
C MET A 909 6.23 -11.84 -8.88
N ASP A 910 5.28 -12.73 -8.55
CA ASP A 910 5.16 -14.04 -9.20
C ASP A 910 4.90 -13.92 -10.71
N LEU A 911 4.06 -12.96 -11.13
CA LEU A 911 3.78 -12.68 -12.54
C LEU A 911 5.05 -12.25 -13.30
N LEU A 912 5.82 -11.32 -12.72
CA LEU A 912 7.07 -10.83 -13.32
C LEU A 912 8.14 -11.92 -13.37
N ASP A 913 8.34 -12.68 -12.28
CA ASP A 913 9.29 -13.80 -12.26
C ASP A 913 8.95 -14.85 -13.32
N LYS A 914 7.66 -15.18 -13.48
CA LYS A 914 7.19 -16.07 -14.55
C LYS A 914 7.55 -15.52 -15.93
N ALA A 915 7.36 -14.22 -16.17
CA ALA A 915 7.69 -13.58 -17.44
C ALA A 915 9.20 -13.65 -17.75
N PHE A 916 10.06 -13.35 -16.77
CA PHE A 916 11.51 -13.43 -16.95
C PHE A 916 11.97 -14.85 -17.26
N ARG A 917 11.45 -15.86 -16.56
CA ARG A 917 11.78 -17.26 -16.80
C ARG A 917 11.33 -17.73 -18.19
N MET A 918 10.12 -17.36 -18.62
CA MET A 918 9.62 -17.66 -19.97
C MET A 918 10.55 -17.10 -21.05
N VAL A 919 11.01 -15.86 -20.90
CA VAL A 919 11.90 -15.21 -21.87
C VAL A 919 13.31 -15.78 -21.85
N ALA A 920 13.84 -16.11 -20.66
CA ALA A 920 15.17 -16.70 -20.51
C ALA A 920 15.32 -18.08 -21.17
N GLU A 921 14.21 -18.83 -21.32
CA GLU A 921 14.19 -20.20 -21.85
C GLU A 921 13.92 -20.28 -23.36
N LEU A 922 13.73 -19.14 -24.04
CA LEU A 922 13.48 -19.09 -25.48
C LEU A 922 14.68 -19.53 -26.32
N ASP A 923 14.40 -20.22 -27.43
CA ASP A 923 15.42 -20.56 -28.44
C ASP A 923 15.68 -19.38 -29.39
N GLU A 924 16.20 -18.28 -28.84
CA GLU A 924 16.56 -17.06 -29.58
C GLU A 924 18.08 -16.79 -29.52
N PRO A 925 18.65 -16.07 -30.49
CA PRO A 925 20.05 -15.63 -30.45
C PRO A 925 20.38 -14.72 -29.26
N ASP A 926 21.59 -14.85 -28.70
CA ASP A 926 22.04 -14.08 -27.52
C ASP A 926 22.09 -12.55 -27.78
N ASP A 927 22.26 -12.13 -29.03
CA ASP A 927 22.26 -10.71 -29.45
C ASP A 927 20.84 -10.14 -29.68
N MET A 928 19.83 -11.00 -29.66
CA MET A 928 18.41 -10.63 -29.76
C MET A 928 17.63 -10.87 -28.46
N ASN A 929 18.21 -11.61 -27.51
CA ASN A 929 17.62 -11.88 -26.20
C ASN A 929 18.66 -11.71 -25.09
N PHE A 930 18.72 -10.49 -24.54
CA PHE A 930 19.70 -10.16 -23.50
C PHE A 930 19.38 -10.81 -22.15
N VAL A 931 18.11 -11.14 -21.87
CA VAL A 931 17.72 -11.91 -20.67
C VAL A 931 18.42 -13.27 -20.70
N LYS A 932 18.27 -14.00 -21.81
CA LYS A 932 18.91 -15.32 -22.02
C LYS A 932 20.42 -15.21 -21.95
N LYS A 933 21.01 -14.22 -22.64
CA LYS A 933 22.46 -13.97 -22.63
C LYS A 933 22.99 -13.85 -21.20
N HIS A 934 22.41 -12.97 -20.38
CA HIS A 934 22.89 -12.76 -19.01
C HIS A 934 22.63 -13.96 -18.09
N VAL A 935 21.52 -14.70 -18.26
CA VAL A 935 21.30 -15.96 -17.51
C VAL A 935 22.40 -16.97 -17.82
N LYS A 936 22.80 -17.09 -19.09
CA LYS A 936 23.87 -17.99 -19.54
C LYS A 936 25.23 -17.58 -18.99
N ASP A 937 25.53 -16.28 -18.96
CA ASP A 937 26.78 -15.74 -18.40
C ASP A 937 26.92 -16.02 -16.90
N MET A 938 25.79 -16.19 -16.20
CA MET A 938 25.71 -16.45 -14.76
C MET A 938 25.36 -17.92 -14.42
N ALA A 939 25.57 -18.86 -15.35
CA ALA A 939 25.17 -20.27 -15.18
C ALA A 939 25.74 -20.96 -13.92
N ASN A 940 26.84 -20.44 -13.37
CA ASN A 940 27.45 -20.93 -12.12
C ASN A 940 26.55 -20.73 -10.87
N TYR A 941 25.55 -19.85 -10.91
CA TYR A 941 24.60 -19.62 -9.82
C TYR A 941 23.36 -20.53 -9.87
N GLY A 942 23.27 -21.43 -10.86
CA GLY A 942 22.13 -22.35 -10.99
C GLY A 942 20.82 -21.60 -11.26
N ASP A 943 19.72 -22.03 -10.63
CA ASP A 943 18.40 -21.42 -10.88
C ASP A 943 18.31 -19.95 -10.42
N LEU A 944 19.14 -19.52 -9.47
CA LEU A 944 19.23 -18.11 -9.04
C LEU A 944 19.69 -17.19 -10.17
N ALA A 945 20.37 -17.70 -11.20
CA ALA A 945 20.77 -16.90 -12.37
C ALA A 945 19.56 -16.30 -13.12
N LYS A 946 18.36 -16.87 -12.95
CA LYS A 946 17.10 -16.39 -13.53
C LYS A 946 16.43 -15.29 -12.70
N ALA A 947 16.92 -15.01 -11.49
CA ALA A 947 16.37 -13.96 -10.64
C ALA A 947 16.57 -12.57 -11.28
N ARG A 948 15.53 -11.75 -11.26
CA ARG A 948 15.57 -10.35 -11.72
C ARG A 948 14.91 -9.38 -10.74
N ILE A 949 14.26 -9.87 -9.70
CA ILE A 949 13.57 -9.05 -8.70
C ILE A 949 14.37 -9.12 -7.40
N PHE A 950 14.81 -7.95 -6.94
CA PHE A 950 15.69 -7.75 -5.79
C PHE A 950 15.12 -6.68 -4.87
N GLY A 951 15.35 -6.81 -3.58
CA GLY A 951 14.82 -5.86 -2.60
C GLY A 951 15.45 -6.03 -1.23
N PRO A 952 14.97 -5.26 -0.23
CA PRO A 952 15.36 -5.46 1.16
C PRO A 952 14.94 -6.85 1.64
N THR A 953 15.59 -7.35 2.68
CA THR A 953 15.18 -8.61 3.35
C THR A 953 13.74 -8.51 3.86
N ALA A 954 13.07 -9.64 4.12
CA ALA A 954 11.67 -9.70 4.56
C ALA A 954 11.37 -8.91 5.85
N THR A 955 12.40 -8.55 6.61
CA THR A 955 12.28 -7.77 7.86
C THR A 955 12.63 -6.29 7.70
N GLU A 956 13.02 -5.84 6.51
CA GLU A 956 13.43 -4.46 6.21
C GLU A 956 12.50 -3.77 5.20
N TYR A 957 12.39 -2.45 5.30
CA TYR A 957 11.53 -1.64 4.44
C TYR A 957 12.28 -0.64 3.58
N ASN A 958 13.26 0.04 4.19
CA ASN A 958 14.12 1.04 3.57
C ASN A 958 15.53 0.49 3.37
N THR A 959 16.36 1.24 2.66
CA THR A 959 17.80 1.03 2.53
C THR A 959 18.53 1.91 3.54
N ARG A 960 19.77 1.52 3.84
CA ARG A 960 20.65 2.31 4.72
C ARG A 960 21.16 3.60 4.08
N VAL A 961 20.94 3.80 2.78
CA VAL A 961 21.34 5.03 2.09
C VAL A 961 20.66 6.26 2.71
N LEU A 962 19.40 6.09 3.12
CA LEU A 962 18.62 7.13 3.78
C LEU A 962 19.30 7.59 5.08
N GLU A 963 19.49 6.66 6.03
CA GLU A 963 20.12 6.93 7.34
C GLU A 963 21.54 7.52 7.19
N LEU A 964 22.34 7.02 6.23
CA LEU A 964 23.69 7.55 6.00
C LEU A 964 23.68 9.01 5.54
N VAL A 965 22.73 9.41 4.70
CA VAL A 965 22.60 10.80 4.24
C VAL A 965 22.07 11.69 5.37
N GLU A 966 21.02 11.25 6.06
CA GLU A 966 20.41 11.97 7.20
C GLU A 966 21.44 12.26 8.30
N ASP A 967 22.23 11.25 8.71
CA ASP A 967 23.24 11.37 9.78
C ASP A 967 24.60 11.90 9.28
N SER A 968 24.73 12.22 7.98
CA SER A 968 26.02 12.59 7.34
C SER A 968 27.13 11.54 7.55
N ALA A 969 26.76 10.28 7.81
CA ALA A 969 27.62 9.22 8.35
C ALA A 969 28.38 8.41 7.28
N TRP A 970 28.93 9.08 6.27
CA TRP A 970 29.64 8.44 5.15
C TRP A 970 30.87 9.24 4.71
N ASN A 971 31.91 8.55 4.24
CA ASN A 971 33.18 9.16 3.84
C ASN A 971 33.23 9.44 2.33
N ASP A 972 32.86 8.44 1.51
CA ASP A 972 32.82 8.59 0.05
C ASP A 972 31.60 7.89 -0.58
N GLU A 973 31.30 8.20 -1.84
CA GLU A 973 30.09 7.71 -2.52
C GLU A 973 30.01 6.18 -2.65
N LYS A 974 31.14 5.45 -2.48
CA LYS A 974 31.14 3.99 -2.47
C LYS A 974 30.49 3.43 -1.22
N ASP A 975 30.55 4.16 -0.10
CA ASP A 975 29.85 3.76 1.13
C ASP A 975 28.33 3.71 0.87
N LEU A 976 27.80 4.68 0.11
CA LEU A 976 26.39 4.72 -0.29
C LEU A 976 26.03 3.58 -1.27
N ALA A 977 26.90 3.30 -2.25
CA ALA A 977 26.71 2.15 -3.15
C ALA A 977 26.73 0.81 -2.41
N GLU A 978 27.67 0.63 -1.48
CA GLU A 978 27.81 -0.58 -0.67
C GLU A 978 26.61 -0.77 0.26
N ALA A 979 26.14 0.31 0.88
CA ALA A 979 24.93 0.32 1.70
C ALA A 979 23.70 -0.09 0.88
N TYR A 980 23.55 0.43 -0.34
CA TYR A 980 22.46 0.06 -1.24
C TYR A 980 22.56 -1.42 -1.66
N VAL A 981 23.71 -1.88 -2.14
CA VAL A 981 23.91 -3.27 -2.57
C VAL A 981 23.66 -4.24 -1.41
N SER A 982 24.17 -3.95 -0.22
CA SER A 982 23.96 -4.77 0.97
C SER A 982 22.50 -4.84 1.40
N SER A 983 21.77 -3.72 1.28
CA SER A 983 20.34 -3.69 1.58
C SER A 983 19.53 -4.46 0.53
N MET A 984 19.89 -4.36 -0.75
CA MET A 984 19.04 -4.78 -1.87
C MET A 984 19.38 -6.15 -2.46
N CYS A 985 20.41 -6.85 -1.97
CA CYS A 985 20.92 -8.08 -2.59
C CYS A 985 20.04 -9.33 -2.40
N TYR A 986 18.82 -9.21 -1.85
CA TYR A 986 17.93 -10.33 -1.60
C TYR A 986 17.02 -10.59 -2.80
N ALA A 987 17.15 -11.78 -3.39
CA ALA A 987 16.38 -12.21 -4.54
C ALA A 987 14.99 -12.71 -4.14
N TYR A 988 14.01 -12.35 -4.96
CA TYR A 988 12.64 -12.84 -4.93
C TYR A 988 12.32 -13.51 -6.26
N THR A 989 12.27 -14.84 -6.27
CA THR A 989 12.03 -15.64 -7.48
C THR A 989 11.42 -16.99 -7.08
N LYS A 990 10.86 -17.75 -8.03
CA LYS A 990 10.29 -19.07 -7.73
C LYS A 990 11.26 -19.94 -6.92
N GLY A 991 10.80 -20.38 -5.75
CA GLY A 991 11.56 -21.22 -4.82
C GLY A 991 12.48 -20.48 -3.84
N TYR A 992 12.64 -19.15 -3.99
CA TYR A 992 13.49 -18.33 -3.13
C TYR A 992 12.77 -17.04 -2.73
N TYR A 993 12.54 -16.88 -1.43
CA TYR A 993 11.93 -15.69 -0.85
C TYR A 993 12.93 -15.02 0.09
N SER A 994 13.26 -13.76 -0.17
CA SER A 994 14.26 -13.01 0.60
C SER A 994 15.61 -13.74 0.70
N LYS A 995 16.06 -14.37 -0.40
CA LYS A 995 17.33 -15.13 -0.40
C LYS A 995 18.48 -14.20 -0.78
N GLU A 996 19.45 -14.04 0.10
CA GLU A 996 20.68 -13.32 -0.23
C GLU A 996 21.34 -13.89 -1.49
N ALA A 997 21.52 -13.04 -2.50
CA ALA A 997 22.01 -13.38 -3.83
C ALA A 997 22.94 -12.28 -4.38
N ARG A 998 23.79 -11.71 -3.51
CA ARG A 998 24.70 -10.59 -3.81
C ARG A 998 25.52 -10.78 -5.08
N GLY A 999 26.12 -11.96 -5.27
CA GLY A 999 26.89 -12.25 -6.47
C GLY A 999 26.08 -12.18 -7.78
N VAL A 1000 24.80 -12.60 -7.76
CA VAL A 1000 23.91 -12.48 -8.93
C VAL A 1000 23.53 -11.01 -9.14
N PHE A 1001 23.17 -10.31 -8.06
CA PHE A 1001 22.77 -8.92 -8.11
C PHE A 1001 23.88 -8.02 -8.68
N GLU A 1002 25.11 -8.13 -8.16
CA GLU A 1002 26.25 -7.35 -8.66
C GLU A 1002 26.58 -7.63 -10.13
N ASN A 1003 26.46 -8.89 -10.59
CA ASN A 1003 26.69 -9.22 -12.00
C ASN A 1003 25.62 -8.61 -12.92
N LEU A 1004 24.37 -8.58 -12.47
CA LEU A 1004 23.28 -7.90 -13.17
C LEU A 1004 23.49 -6.39 -13.21
N LEU A 1005 23.87 -5.77 -12.09
CA LEU A 1005 24.12 -4.32 -12.06
C LEU A 1005 25.25 -3.89 -13.01
N LYS A 1006 26.24 -4.76 -13.28
CA LYS A 1006 27.30 -4.48 -14.27
C LYS A 1006 26.79 -4.41 -15.71
N SER A 1007 25.68 -5.06 -16.04
CA SER A 1007 25.09 -5.02 -17.39
C SER A 1007 24.10 -3.87 -17.59
N VAL A 1008 23.64 -3.22 -16.51
CA VAL A 1008 22.70 -2.09 -16.58
C VAL A 1008 23.34 -0.89 -17.27
N GLU A 1009 22.74 -0.46 -18.38
CA GLU A 1009 23.20 0.72 -19.13
C GLU A 1009 22.30 1.94 -18.93
N LEU A 1010 21.05 1.72 -18.49
CA LEU A 1010 20.01 2.72 -18.30
C LEU A 1010 19.26 2.44 -17.00
N VAL A 1011 19.03 3.45 -16.18
CA VAL A 1011 18.12 3.38 -15.02
C VAL A 1011 16.89 4.23 -15.32
N SER A 1012 15.70 3.67 -15.08
CA SER A 1012 14.43 4.34 -15.32
C SER A 1012 13.48 4.23 -14.13
N GLN A 1013 12.80 5.33 -13.81
CA GLN A 1013 11.75 5.36 -12.81
C GLN A 1013 10.58 6.26 -13.24
N VAL A 1014 9.38 5.87 -12.85
CA VAL A 1014 8.15 6.64 -13.05
C VAL A 1014 7.95 7.65 -11.91
N ARG A 1015 7.58 8.89 -12.27
CA ARG A 1015 7.01 9.87 -11.35
C ARG A 1015 5.49 9.86 -11.49
N ASP A 1016 4.79 9.55 -10.40
CA ASP A 1016 3.36 9.22 -10.41
C ASP A 1016 2.43 10.28 -9.81
N CYS A 1017 2.93 11.18 -8.94
CA CYS A 1017 2.10 12.08 -8.13
C CYS A 1017 2.51 13.56 -8.21
N HIS A 1018 1.53 14.46 -8.03
CA HIS A 1018 1.73 15.90 -8.10
C HIS A 1018 2.36 16.53 -6.85
N ASP A 1019 2.11 15.95 -5.68
CA ASP A 1019 2.59 16.44 -4.38
C ASP A 1019 4.11 16.39 -4.26
N TYR A 1020 4.71 15.37 -4.87
CA TYR A 1020 6.15 15.18 -4.84
C TYR A 1020 6.73 15.35 -6.24
N GLU A 1021 7.73 16.20 -6.31
CA GLU A 1021 8.79 16.09 -7.30
C GLU A 1021 9.85 15.08 -6.88
N ILE A 1022 10.76 14.77 -7.81
CA ILE A 1022 11.94 13.97 -7.47
C ILE A 1022 12.86 14.65 -6.44
N THR A 1023 12.80 15.98 -6.30
CA THR A 1023 13.54 16.78 -5.30
C THR A 1023 12.82 16.86 -3.95
N ASP A 1024 11.59 16.34 -3.88
CA ASP A 1024 10.70 16.55 -2.74
C ASP A 1024 10.58 15.34 -1.82
N LEU A 1025 11.02 14.16 -2.29
CA LEU A 1025 10.92 12.90 -1.58
C LEU A 1025 12.28 12.22 -1.60
N ASP A 1026 12.77 11.95 -0.41
CA ASP A 1026 14.00 11.22 -0.08
C ASP A 1026 14.14 9.87 -0.80
N HIS A 1027 13.03 9.11 -0.91
CA HIS A 1027 13.03 7.81 -1.57
C HIS A 1027 13.61 7.84 -2.99
N TYR A 1028 13.53 8.97 -3.72
CA TYR A 1028 14.14 9.08 -5.06
C TYR A 1028 15.67 8.96 -5.03
N TYR A 1029 16.37 9.65 -4.12
CA TYR A 1029 17.82 9.46 -4.02
C TYR A 1029 18.16 8.12 -3.37
N GLU A 1030 17.32 7.64 -2.45
CA GLU A 1030 17.50 6.37 -1.78
C GLU A 1030 17.49 5.19 -2.77
N PHE A 1031 16.41 5.05 -3.54
CA PHE A 1031 16.21 3.91 -4.44
C PHE A 1031 16.80 4.14 -5.83
N PHE A 1032 16.38 5.21 -6.52
CA PHE A 1032 16.86 5.47 -7.88
C PHE A 1032 18.28 5.99 -7.90
N GLY A 1033 18.60 6.90 -6.98
CA GLY A 1033 19.96 7.33 -6.75
C GLY A 1033 20.86 6.18 -6.32
N GLY A 1034 20.49 5.44 -5.26
CA GLY A 1034 21.25 4.31 -4.75
C GLY A 1034 21.52 3.23 -5.82
N LEU A 1035 20.50 2.89 -6.62
CA LEU A 1035 20.66 1.99 -7.77
C LEU A 1035 21.64 2.56 -8.80
N SER A 1036 21.47 3.82 -9.19
CA SER A 1036 22.30 4.48 -10.21
C SER A 1036 23.76 4.56 -9.77
N LYS A 1037 24.01 4.91 -8.50
CA LYS A 1037 25.36 4.95 -7.92
C LYS A 1037 25.98 3.55 -7.85
N SER A 1038 25.21 2.54 -7.44
CA SER A 1038 25.67 1.15 -7.40
C SER A 1038 26.06 0.64 -8.79
N VAL A 1039 25.26 0.93 -9.82
CA VAL A 1039 25.60 0.62 -11.21
C VAL A 1039 26.87 1.33 -11.64
N GLU A 1040 27.00 2.63 -11.36
CA GLU A 1040 28.19 3.41 -11.70
C GLU A 1040 29.47 2.82 -11.10
N ILE A 1041 29.46 2.50 -9.80
CA ILE A 1041 30.61 1.94 -9.09
C ILE A 1041 30.97 0.53 -9.60
N LEU A 1042 29.98 -0.36 -9.75
CA LEU A 1042 30.22 -1.75 -10.14
C LEU A 1042 30.62 -1.89 -11.62
N ARG A 1043 30.02 -1.09 -12.50
CA ARG A 1043 30.30 -1.08 -13.95
C ARG A 1043 31.55 -0.26 -14.29
N GLY A 1044 31.91 0.71 -13.44
CA GLY A 1044 32.96 1.70 -13.71
C GLY A 1044 32.55 2.78 -14.72
N LYS A 1045 31.26 2.85 -15.07
CA LYS A 1045 30.69 3.84 -15.99
C LYS A 1045 29.27 4.20 -15.57
N LYS A 1046 29.00 5.51 -15.51
CA LYS A 1046 27.68 6.08 -15.19
C LYS A 1046 26.59 5.56 -16.15
N PRO A 1047 25.45 5.05 -15.65
CA PRO A 1047 24.32 4.71 -16.49
C PRO A 1047 23.62 5.97 -17.02
N GLU A 1048 22.90 5.84 -18.12
CA GLU A 1048 21.90 6.84 -18.50
C GLU A 1048 20.76 6.81 -17.46
N MET A 1049 20.18 7.97 -17.14
CA MET A 1049 19.20 8.11 -16.05
C MET A 1049 18.00 8.89 -16.54
N LEU A 1050 16.86 8.21 -16.69
CA LEU A 1050 15.65 8.78 -17.28
C LEU A 1050 14.45 8.67 -16.33
N ILE A 1051 13.75 9.79 -16.15
CA ILE A 1051 12.49 9.85 -15.39
C ILE A 1051 11.33 9.90 -16.38
N ALA A 1052 10.38 8.99 -16.21
CA ALA A 1052 9.11 9.02 -16.91
C ALA A 1052 8.07 9.76 -16.05
N ASP A 1053 7.83 11.03 -16.35
CA ASP A 1053 6.82 11.82 -15.66
C ASP A 1053 5.44 11.54 -16.25
N THR A 1054 4.64 10.78 -15.50
CA THR A 1054 3.29 10.36 -15.91
C THR A 1054 2.20 11.21 -15.26
N THR A 1055 2.57 12.23 -14.48
CA THR A 1055 1.65 13.23 -13.88
C THR A 1055 1.13 14.24 -14.89
N LYS A 1056 1.86 14.41 -16.00
CA LYS A 1056 1.50 15.32 -17.09
C LYS A 1056 0.34 14.78 -17.91
N GLU A 1057 -0.34 15.68 -18.62
CA GLU A 1057 -1.42 15.33 -19.55
C GLU A 1057 -0.92 14.40 -20.66
N VAL A 1058 0.33 14.60 -21.07
CA VAL A 1058 1.07 13.72 -21.99
C VAL A 1058 2.33 13.26 -21.27
N VAL A 1059 2.55 11.94 -21.23
CA VAL A 1059 3.73 11.34 -20.59
C VAL A 1059 5.01 11.90 -21.22
N LYS A 1060 5.94 12.36 -20.39
CA LYS A 1060 7.25 12.87 -20.82
C LYS A 1060 8.35 12.02 -20.20
N VAL A 1061 9.30 11.57 -21.03
CA VAL A 1061 10.54 10.94 -20.55
C VAL A 1061 11.64 11.98 -20.66
N GLU A 1062 12.30 12.30 -19.56
CA GLU A 1062 13.33 13.35 -19.49
C GLU A 1062 14.55 12.88 -18.69
N SER A 1063 15.66 13.61 -18.83
CA SER A 1063 16.88 13.28 -18.07
C SER A 1063 16.68 13.59 -16.58
N ILE A 1064 17.40 12.86 -15.71
CA ILE A 1064 17.40 13.16 -14.27
C ILE A 1064 17.80 14.62 -13.99
N LYS A 1065 18.73 15.17 -14.78
CA LYS A 1065 19.16 16.56 -14.67
C LYS A 1065 18.01 17.54 -14.92
N ASP A 1066 17.29 17.38 -16.04
CA ASP A 1066 16.15 18.26 -16.36
C ASP A 1066 15.05 18.17 -15.29
N SER A 1067 14.80 16.97 -14.72
CA SER A 1067 13.85 16.80 -13.63
C SER A 1067 14.29 17.50 -12.33
N ILE A 1068 15.59 17.42 -11.97
CA ILE A 1068 16.13 18.10 -10.77
C ILE A 1068 16.03 19.62 -10.94
N GLU A 1069 16.43 20.13 -12.10
CA GLU A 1069 16.35 21.57 -12.41
C GLU A 1069 14.91 22.06 -12.34
N ARG A 1070 13.97 21.35 -12.98
CA ARG A 1070 12.53 21.67 -12.95
C ARG A 1070 12.01 21.68 -11.51
N GLY A 1071 12.31 20.66 -10.71
CA GLY A 1071 11.85 20.59 -9.32
C GLY A 1071 12.38 21.70 -8.44
N THR A 1072 13.68 21.98 -8.57
CA THR A 1072 14.35 23.03 -7.80
C THR A 1072 13.82 24.42 -8.16
N ILE A 1073 13.66 24.72 -9.45
CA ILE A 1073 13.14 26.02 -9.92
C ILE A 1073 11.67 26.20 -9.52
N THR A 1074 10.84 25.18 -9.70
CA THR A 1074 9.40 25.32 -9.48
C THR A 1074 9.01 25.31 -8.00
N ARG A 1075 9.86 24.76 -7.12
CA ARG A 1075 9.59 24.62 -5.68
C ARG A 1075 10.69 25.25 -4.82
N THR A 1076 11.83 24.59 -4.63
CA THR A 1076 12.88 24.99 -3.65
C THR A 1076 13.35 26.44 -3.79
N LEU A 1077 13.49 26.95 -5.02
CA LEU A 1077 13.90 28.33 -5.29
C LEU A 1077 12.72 29.29 -5.51
N ASN A 1078 11.50 28.77 -5.60
CA ASN A 1078 10.32 29.54 -5.96
C ASN A 1078 9.85 30.36 -4.75
N PRO A 1079 9.89 31.71 -4.82
CA PRO A 1079 9.45 32.55 -3.72
C PRO A 1079 7.98 32.34 -3.36
N LYS A 1080 7.13 31.94 -4.33
CA LYS A 1080 5.73 31.61 -4.06
C LYS A 1080 5.64 30.41 -3.12
N TRP A 1081 6.38 29.34 -3.40
CA TRP A 1081 6.37 28.14 -2.56
C TRP A 1081 6.96 28.41 -1.17
N ILE A 1082 8.14 29.03 -1.11
CA ILE A 1082 8.81 29.41 0.16
C ILE A 1082 7.88 30.26 1.03
N ASN A 1083 7.23 31.26 0.45
CA ASN A 1083 6.35 32.15 1.20
C ASN A 1083 5.12 31.45 1.75
N GLU A 1084 4.52 30.52 1.01
CA GLU A 1084 3.37 29.74 1.48
C GLU A 1084 3.77 28.72 2.55
N MET A 1085 4.96 28.10 2.45
CA MET A 1085 5.50 27.23 3.50
C MET A 1085 5.73 27.99 4.80
N LEU A 1086 6.39 29.14 4.74
CA LEU A 1086 6.70 29.96 5.92
C LEU A 1086 5.46 30.59 6.61
N LYS A 1087 4.24 30.39 6.09
CA LYS A 1087 3.00 30.71 6.83
C LYS A 1087 2.70 29.70 7.94
N HIS A 1088 3.25 28.50 7.84
CA HIS A 1088 3.11 27.44 8.82
C HIS A 1088 4.26 27.52 9.82
N ASP A 1089 3.93 27.83 11.07
CA ASP A 1089 4.91 27.99 12.14
C ASP A 1089 5.65 26.66 12.38
N PHE A 1090 6.96 26.72 12.58
CA PHE A 1090 7.86 25.57 12.74
C PHE A 1090 8.03 24.63 11.53
N HIS A 1091 6.94 24.06 11.02
CA HIS A 1091 6.96 23.04 9.96
C HIS A 1091 7.30 23.63 8.58
N GLY A 1092 7.04 24.92 8.36
CA GLY A 1092 7.36 25.60 7.10
C GLY A 1092 8.86 25.61 6.80
N ALA A 1093 9.67 26.04 7.77
CA ALA A 1093 11.12 26.02 7.66
C ALA A 1093 11.69 24.60 7.67
N GLN A 1094 11.09 23.67 8.42
CA GLN A 1094 11.43 22.24 8.38
C GLN A 1094 11.30 21.67 6.95
N LYS A 1095 10.17 21.90 6.27
CA LYS A 1095 10.00 21.44 4.87
C LYS A 1095 10.96 22.08 3.88
N ILE A 1096 11.44 23.30 4.15
CA ILE A 1096 12.48 23.93 3.33
C ILE A 1096 13.83 23.24 3.58
N ALA A 1097 14.17 22.92 4.82
CA ALA A 1097 15.40 22.19 5.17
C ALA A 1097 15.44 20.79 4.53
N GLU A 1098 14.34 20.03 4.60
CA GLU A 1098 14.18 18.72 3.95
C GLU A 1098 14.50 18.79 2.44
N ARG A 1099 14.14 19.88 1.74
CA ARG A 1099 14.47 20.04 0.32
C ARG A 1099 15.97 20.18 0.07
N ILE A 1100 16.71 20.78 1.00
CA ILE A 1100 18.16 20.95 0.87
C ILE A 1100 18.87 19.63 1.15
N GLU A 1101 18.40 18.86 2.13
CA GLU A 1101 18.88 17.49 2.37
C GLU A 1101 18.64 16.59 1.15
N ASN A 1102 17.44 16.60 0.58
CA ASN A 1102 17.13 15.82 -0.63
C ASN A 1102 18.04 16.19 -1.81
N LEU A 1103 18.38 17.48 -1.98
CA LEU A 1103 19.33 17.91 -2.99
C LEU A 1103 20.74 17.36 -2.72
N LEU A 1104 21.17 17.31 -1.46
CA LEU A 1104 22.45 16.71 -1.08
C LEU A 1104 22.46 15.21 -1.37
N GLY A 1105 21.40 14.49 -1.00
CA GLY A 1105 21.23 13.06 -1.31
C GLY A 1105 21.29 12.80 -2.82
N LEU A 1106 20.50 13.55 -3.61
CA LEU A 1106 20.52 13.46 -5.08
C LEU A 1106 21.91 13.77 -5.65
N ALA A 1107 22.62 14.77 -5.13
CA ALA A 1107 23.97 15.10 -5.58
C ALA A 1107 24.93 13.93 -5.33
N ALA A 1108 24.85 13.31 -4.15
CA ALA A 1108 25.71 12.22 -3.73
C ALA A 1108 25.44 10.92 -4.51
N THR A 1109 24.18 10.66 -4.87
CA THR A 1109 23.81 9.40 -5.52
C THR A 1109 23.74 9.49 -7.05
N THR A 1110 23.54 10.68 -7.63
CA THR A 1110 23.37 10.84 -9.10
C THR A 1110 24.45 11.68 -9.76
N ASN A 1111 25.17 12.53 -9.01
CA ASN A 1111 26.00 13.61 -9.56
C ASN A 1111 25.31 14.39 -10.70
N ALA A 1112 24.01 14.67 -10.54
CA ALA A 1112 23.21 15.42 -11.52
C ALA A 1112 22.72 16.78 -11.00
N VAL A 1113 23.06 17.14 -9.75
CA VAL A 1113 22.82 18.48 -9.19
C VAL A 1113 23.93 19.42 -9.63
N GLU A 1114 23.58 20.42 -10.42
CA GLU A 1114 24.54 21.38 -11.01
C GLU A 1114 25.00 22.43 -9.98
N ASN A 1115 26.23 22.95 -10.15
CA ASN A 1115 26.82 23.90 -9.21
C ASN A 1115 25.96 25.15 -8.98
N TRP A 1116 25.37 25.68 -10.05
CA TRP A 1116 24.57 26.91 -10.00
C TRP A 1116 23.34 26.77 -9.09
N ILE A 1117 22.83 25.55 -8.90
CA ILE A 1117 21.68 25.29 -8.02
C ILE A 1117 22.05 25.66 -6.58
N TRP A 1118 23.22 25.23 -6.12
CA TRP A 1118 23.72 25.54 -4.78
C TRP A 1118 23.95 27.05 -4.58
N ASP A 1119 24.53 27.72 -5.58
CA ASP A 1119 24.70 29.18 -5.55
C ASP A 1119 23.34 29.89 -5.37
N ARG A 1120 22.32 29.48 -6.13
CA ARG A 1120 20.97 30.04 -6.03
C ARG A 1120 20.28 29.72 -4.70
N VAL A 1121 20.49 28.53 -4.15
CA VAL A 1121 19.98 28.16 -2.83
C VAL A 1121 20.59 29.07 -1.76
N ALA A 1122 21.92 29.25 -1.77
CA ALA A 1122 22.60 30.15 -0.83
C ALA A 1122 22.14 31.61 -0.98
N GLU A 1123 22.02 32.11 -2.22
CA GLU A 1123 21.47 33.44 -2.51
C GLU A 1123 20.06 33.63 -1.94
N ARG A 1124 19.17 32.65 -2.16
CA ARG A 1124 17.75 32.76 -1.81
C ARG A 1124 17.49 32.59 -0.31
N LEU A 1125 18.12 31.59 0.32
CA LEU A 1125 17.79 31.18 1.69
C LEU A 1125 18.73 31.78 2.74
N VAL A 1126 19.99 32.05 2.38
CA VAL A 1126 21.02 32.50 3.35
C VAL A 1126 21.35 33.97 3.21
N PHE A 1127 21.58 34.46 1.98
CA PHE A 1127 22.03 35.83 1.75
C PHE A 1127 20.89 36.84 1.59
N ASN A 1128 19.68 36.37 1.34
CA ASN A 1128 18.48 37.19 1.49
C ASN A 1128 18.15 37.34 2.99
N GLY A 1129 18.52 38.48 3.56
CA GLY A 1129 18.32 38.75 4.99
C GLY A 1129 16.87 38.63 5.46
N GLU A 1130 15.89 38.99 4.62
CA GLU A 1130 14.47 38.87 4.98
C GLU A 1130 14.04 37.40 5.09
N ILE A 1131 14.40 36.58 4.10
CA ILE A 1131 14.06 35.15 4.10
C ILE A 1131 14.80 34.41 5.21
N PHE A 1132 16.09 34.71 5.42
CA PHE A 1132 16.89 34.08 6.47
C PHE A 1132 16.33 34.36 7.87
N GLU A 1133 15.92 35.60 8.16
CA GLU A 1133 15.29 35.92 9.45
C GLU A 1133 13.95 35.23 9.61
N ARG A 1134 13.12 35.16 8.56
CA ARG A 1134 11.85 34.42 8.61
C ARG A 1134 12.05 32.93 8.83
N LEU A 1135 13.07 32.31 8.23
CA LEU A 1135 13.45 30.93 8.49
C LEU A 1135 13.84 30.75 9.97
N ARG A 1136 14.71 31.63 10.47
CA ARG A 1136 15.21 31.59 11.87
C ARG A 1136 14.07 31.75 12.88
N GLU A 1137 13.16 32.68 12.65
CA GLU A 1137 11.98 32.91 13.51
C GLU A 1137 10.99 31.75 13.47
N ASN A 1138 10.82 31.11 12.31
CA ASN A 1138 9.92 29.97 12.14
C ASN A 1138 10.49 28.70 12.81
N ASN A 1139 11.75 28.35 12.52
CA ASN A 1139 12.45 27.22 13.14
C ASN A 1139 13.97 27.44 13.07
N ILE A 1140 14.56 27.81 14.21
CA ILE A 1140 16.00 28.03 14.34
C ILE A 1140 16.82 26.76 14.08
N TYR A 1141 16.31 25.59 14.47
CA TYR A 1141 17.00 24.31 14.31
C TYR A 1141 17.06 23.91 12.83
N ALA A 1142 15.94 24.00 12.11
CA ALA A 1142 15.91 23.74 10.66
C ALA A 1142 16.76 24.77 9.87
N THR A 1143 16.82 26.01 10.35
CA THR A 1143 17.68 27.04 9.73
C THR A 1143 19.16 26.70 9.90
N LYS A 1144 19.56 26.19 11.07
CA LYS A 1144 20.91 25.69 11.33
C LYS A 1144 21.23 24.50 10.40
N GLU A 1145 20.30 23.56 10.25
CA GLU A 1145 20.45 22.41 9.36
C GLU A 1145 20.67 22.82 7.90
N ILE A 1146 19.93 23.81 7.37
CA ILE A 1146 20.16 24.34 6.01
C ILE A 1146 21.63 24.77 5.83
N LEU A 1147 22.21 25.44 6.84
CA LEU A 1147 23.61 25.87 6.80
C LEU A 1147 24.56 24.66 6.87
N GLU A 1148 24.26 23.67 7.70
CA GLU A 1148 25.04 22.43 7.81
C GLU A 1148 25.08 21.67 6.47
N ARG A 1149 23.94 21.52 5.80
CA ARG A 1149 23.87 20.83 4.49
C ARG A 1149 24.61 21.59 3.39
N LEU A 1150 24.59 22.92 3.40
CA LEU A 1150 25.36 23.75 2.46
C LEU A 1150 26.88 23.62 2.72
N ILE A 1151 27.31 23.65 3.98
CA ILE A 1151 28.71 23.43 4.36
C ILE A 1151 29.14 22.01 3.97
N GLU A 1152 28.28 21.01 4.17
CA GLU A 1152 28.54 19.63 3.79
C GLU A 1152 28.66 19.47 2.27
N ALA A 1153 27.78 20.10 1.48
CA ALA A 1153 27.85 20.08 0.03
C ALA A 1153 29.17 20.67 -0.50
N GLU A 1154 29.68 21.75 0.11
CA GLU A 1154 30.98 22.34 -0.22
C GLU A 1154 32.13 21.41 0.16
N ARG A 1155 32.14 20.93 1.40
CA ARG A 1155 33.18 20.03 1.93
C ARG A 1155 33.33 18.75 1.11
N ARG A 1156 32.21 18.22 0.59
CA ARG A 1156 32.16 17.01 -0.25
C ARG A 1156 32.41 17.29 -1.73
N GLY A 1157 32.53 18.55 -2.14
CA GLY A 1157 32.86 18.96 -3.51
C GLY A 1157 31.66 18.98 -4.48
N TYR A 1158 30.43 18.85 -3.97
CA TYR A 1158 29.19 19.00 -4.75
C TYR A 1158 28.89 20.45 -5.06
N TRP A 1159 29.28 21.35 -4.16
CA TRP A 1159 29.23 22.79 -4.36
C TRP A 1159 30.64 23.37 -4.39
N LYS A 1160 30.98 24.06 -5.48
CA LYS A 1160 32.22 24.80 -5.64
C LYS A 1160 31.89 26.28 -5.61
N THR A 1161 32.38 26.97 -4.58
CA THR A 1161 32.12 28.39 -4.36
C THR A 1161 33.37 29.11 -3.87
N ASP A 1162 33.34 30.43 -3.88
CA ASP A 1162 34.45 31.25 -3.38
C ASP A 1162 34.56 31.14 -1.86
N LYS A 1163 35.80 31.19 -1.35
CA LYS A 1163 36.07 31.12 0.09
C LYS A 1163 35.28 32.19 0.90
N GLU A 1164 35.08 33.37 0.31
CA GLU A 1164 34.29 34.43 0.96
C GLU A 1164 32.82 34.07 1.16
N VAL A 1165 32.25 33.26 0.26
CA VAL A 1165 30.85 32.82 0.31
C VAL A 1165 30.69 31.80 1.44
N ILE A 1166 31.56 30.78 1.49
CA ILE A 1166 31.49 29.76 2.54
C ILE A 1166 31.83 30.34 3.92
N ASP A 1167 32.80 31.26 4.03
CA ASP A 1167 33.13 31.95 5.29
C ASP A 1167 31.97 32.81 5.82
N LYS A 1168 31.05 33.28 4.95
CA LYS A 1168 29.81 33.95 5.38
C LYS A 1168 28.79 32.96 5.95
N ILE A 1169 28.63 31.80 5.31
CA ILE A 1169 27.72 30.74 5.77
C ILE A 1169 28.19 30.20 7.13
N ILE A 1170 29.49 29.92 7.28
CA ILE A 1170 30.07 29.46 8.54
C ILE A 1170 29.87 30.49 9.67
N ARG A 1171 30.02 31.80 9.38
CA ARG A 1171 29.74 32.82 10.40
C ARG A 1171 28.29 32.81 10.87
N LYS A 1172 27.34 32.74 9.94
CA LYS A 1172 25.91 32.61 10.27
C LYS A 1172 25.62 31.33 11.06
N TYR A 1173 26.29 30.23 10.72
CA TYR A 1173 26.17 28.98 11.45
C TYR A 1173 26.62 29.14 12.92
N LEU A 1174 27.81 29.69 13.14
CA LEU A 1174 28.35 29.95 14.48
C LEU A 1174 27.50 30.94 15.28
N GLU A 1175 26.88 31.92 14.63
CA GLU A 1175 25.92 32.83 15.26
C GLU A 1175 24.70 32.08 15.80
N LEU A 1176 24.08 31.20 14.99
CA LEU A 1176 22.95 30.38 15.43
C LEU A 1176 23.34 29.36 16.51
N GLU A 1177 24.52 28.74 16.38
CA GLU A 1177 25.05 27.81 17.37
C GLU A 1177 25.25 28.49 18.72
N GLY A 1178 25.86 29.68 18.74
CA GLY A 1178 26.03 30.46 19.97
C GLY A 1178 24.71 30.84 20.64
N MET A 1179 23.66 31.15 19.85
CA MET A 1179 22.31 31.41 20.39
C MET A 1179 21.70 30.16 21.04
N LEU A 1180 21.93 28.98 20.45
CA LEU A 1180 21.40 27.72 20.97
C LEU A 1180 22.18 27.23 22.21
N GLU A 1181 23.50 27.45 22.26
CA GLU A 1181 24.33 27.10 23.42
C GLU A 1181 23.99 27.91 24.67
N GLU A 1182 23.57 29.18 24.55
CA GLU A 1182 23.09 29.98 25.69
C GLU A 1182 21.83 29.39 26.35
N ASP A 1183 21.03 28.62 25.60
CA ASP A 1183 19.77 28.00 26.04
C ASP A 1183 19.93 26.58 26.62
N ILE A 1184 21.08 25.92 26.41
CA ILE A 1184 21.39 24.53 26.84
C ILE A 1184 21.98 24.53 28.26
#